data_AF-A0A9P0PC06-F1
#
_entry.id   AF-A0A9P0PC06-F1
#
_cell.length_a   1.000
_cell.length_b   1.000
_cell.length_c   1.000
_cell.angle_alpha   90.00
_cell.angle_beta   90.00
_cell.angle_gamma   90.00
#
_symmetry.space_group_name_H-M   'P 1'
#
loop_
_entity.id
_entity.type
_entity.pdbx_description
1 polymer ?
#
loop_
_entity_poly.entity_id
_entity_poly.type
_entity_poly.pdbx_seq_one_letter_code
_entity_poly.pdbx_strand_id
1 'polypeptide(L)'
;MSDEEKDMDANMSDEQGNSNTESSSDDEDKELMAKVEELEKQISANKYLYDAHLELVELYRKLGDLNSLRESYERFHECFPLTPKIWLDWIRDEIKIASSEEEKKRVFQIFDKAVEDYLSVELWTEYAQYSIGVSNLETTRSIIERGLTCAGLHASEGHLLWDTLRELENAHISLQEKGSAAWTAQVKRLGDIFKRQLSVPLMNIENTYEEWQQWHKTLPDGLYDPKPVEWGYKKARKILGDYKPFEERLLIAQTEEFDVIYREYIKIVKDPSTVICLYERAVLPLCLSPNIWAQYCAYVIKLGDAALKVSDRALRNCPWSEELWIWKLRVMEWLQRDNKEELSCFEQALQSLSPSPCLDLWLSYLEYSRRNEKDGAKLEKLFSDAVERLWEHDAQRKIARFHARLLAKKENMQAARKIWSGILGDATNKGLATAWLEFANLERQYGEVNQVRSIYKRALSACTEWQQAIVDDWLMFERENGTLEDVLKCVETCKSLVKVYAQTYSNQNNQSNDDTRMDTSDVKKGTKRKQHREEIGQKKRMKPDKTHEDKSPQQKRLEKDPKTTVFVSNLHSSVKEKQLKELFPNATEVEVAYDKKGRSRCYGYIKFAKEEEAMTALASDRIPLDGRPVFISELKPAKMERKPAFKYSTTVENNKLFVKGLPVTKTKEEVEELFKPHKAIDVRVILKKSGQSKGLAYVEFANEADAQKALKATDGMKVDDHEISVAISAPPPKKEKKPEVPEPSRHARSRLQVPLIPRSLQVKSATEKSGSTNGNAAVSTAAPKSNADFRNMLLKK
;
A
#
# COMPACT_ATOMS: atom_id res chain seq x y z
N MET A 1 -74.88 -35.58 56.94
CA MET A 1 -75.95 -34.60 56.70
C MET A 1 -75.34 -33.26 57.04
N SER A 2 -74.69 -32.68 56.03
CA SER A 2 -75.24 -31.59 55.16
C SER A 2 -74.90 -30.25 55.82
N ASP A 3 -73.82 -29.57 55.43
CA ASP A 3 -73.55 -28.87 54.15
C ASP A 3 -73.97 -27.39 54.21
N GLU A 4 -73.27 -26.62 53.38
CA GLU A 4 -73.45 -25.23 52.93
C GLU A 4 -72.63 -24.17 53.73
N GLU A 5 -71.44 -23.75 53.28
CA GLU A 5 -70.99 -23.03 52.05
C GLU A 5 -71.39 -21.54 51.94
N LYS A 6 -70.36 -20.67 51.86
CA LYS A 6 -70.08 -19.62 50.83
C LYS A 6 -69.29 -18.42 51.39
N ASP A 7 -68.05 -18.24 50.93
CA ASP A 7 -67.53 -17.23 49.96
C ASP A 7 -67.18 -15.88 50.61
N MET A 8 -66.13 -15.10 50.29
CA MET A 8 -64.95 -15.16 49.40
C MET A 8 -64.04 -13.95 49.76
N ASP A 9 -62.72 -14.10 49.55
CA ASP A 9 -61.68 -13.14 49.11
C ASP A 9 -61.44 -11.75 49.76
N ALA A 10 -60.19 -11.47 50.19
CA ALA A 10 -59.14 -10.87 49.35
C ALA A 10 -57.93 -10.26 50.13
N ASN A 11 -56.71 -10.62 49.67
CA ASN A 11 -55.47 -9.83 49.51
C ASN A 11 -54.34 -9.75 50.59
N MET A 12 -53.18 -10.33 50.20
CA MET A 12 -51.77 -9.85 50.25
C MET A 12 -51.05 -9.71 51.62
N SER A 13 -49.81 -10.14 51.84
CA SER A 13 -48.67 -10.48 50.96
C SER A 13 -47.57 -11.24 51.70
N ASP A 14 -46.90 -12.17 51.00
CA ASP A 14 -45.70 -12.92 51.38
C ASP A 14 -44.41 -12.08 51.41
N GLU A 15 -43.51 -12.35 52.36
CA GLU A 15 -42.07 -12.06 52.25
C GLU A 15 -41.29 -13.38 52.33
N GLN A 16 -40.84 -13.87 51.16
CA GLN A 16 -39.76 -14.85 51.05
C GLN A 16 -38.44 -14.11 50.78
N GLY A 17 -37.45 -14.32 51.65
CA GLY A 17 -36.10 -13.80 51.51
C GLY A 17 -35.39 -14.38 50.29
N ASN A 18 -34.97 -13.48 49.41
CA ASN A 18 -34.33 -13.71 48.12
C ASN A 18 -32.87 -14.16 48.27
N SER A 19 -32.60 -15.45 48.03
CA SER A 19 -31.28 -15.98 47.68
C SER A 19 -31.21 -16.08 46.16
N ASN A 20 -30.76 -15.03 45.48
CA ASN A 20 -30.48 -15.07 44.04
C ASN A 20 -29.49 -13.96 43.66
N THR A 21 -28.20 -14.23 43.83
CA THR A 21 -27.13 -13.46 43.18
C THR A 21 -25.94 -14.31 42.71
N GLU A 22 -25.91 -15.62 42.95
CA GLU A 22 -24.84 -16.51 42.44
C GLU A 22 -25.22 -17.25 41.13
N SER A 23 -26.51 -17.33 40.77
CA SER A 23 -26.97 -18.13 39.62
C SER A 23 -26.69 -17.52 38.24
N SER A 24 -26.35 -16.22 38.14
CA SER A 24 -26.19 -15.54 36.85
C SER A 24 -24.81 -15.76 36.21
N SER A 25 -23.77 -15.97 37.03
CA SER A 25 -22.39 -16.17 36.54
C SER A 25 -22.20 -17.54 35.89
N ASP A 26 -22.81 -18.58 36.48
CA ASP A 26 -22.66 -19.96 35.99
C ASP A 26 -23.32 -20.18 34.63
N ASP A 27 -24.39 -19.44 34.31
CA ASP A 27 -25.06 -19.55 33.02
C ASP A 27 -24.32 -18.77 31.92
N GLU A 28 -23.70 -17.62 32.26
CA GLU A 28 -22.80 -16.90 31.36
C GLU A 28 -21.53 -17.72 31.04
N ASP A 29 -20.90 -18.34 32.06
CA ASP A 29 -19.72 -19.18 31.86
C ASP A 29 -20.02 -20.43 31.03
N LYS A 30 -21.21 -21.05 31.20
CA LYS A 30 -21.66 -22.15 30.33
C LYS A 30 -21.84 -21.73 28.88
N GLU A 31 -22.42 -20.55 28.63
CA GLU A 31 -22.58 -20.03 27.27
C GLU A 31 -21.23 -19.75 26.61
N LEU A 32 -20.29 -19.15 27.36
CA LEU A 32 -18.93 -18.91 26.91
C LEU A 32 -18.20 -20.23 26.60
N MET A 33 -18.33 -21.25 27.45
CA MET A 33 -17.73 -22.57 27.24
C MET A 33 -18.31 -23.30 26.02
N ALA A 34 -19.62 -23.24 25.79
CA ALA A 34 -20.23 -23.80 24.58
C ALA A 34 -19.69 -23.14 23.31
N LYS A 35 -19.43 -21.83 23.36
CA LYS A 35 -18.83 -21.09 22.25
C LYS A 35 -17.35 -21.45 22.05
N VAL A 36 -16.59 -21.67 23.12
CA VAL A 36 -15.22 -22.19 23.07
C VAL A 36 -15.18 -23.55 22.38
N GLU A 37 -16.06 -24.48 22.75
CA GLU A 37 -16.11 -25.83 22.13
C GLU A 37 -16.39 -25.76 20.63
N GLU A 38 -17.29 -24.88 20.19
CA GLU A 38 -17.58 -24.68 18.78
C GLU A 38 -16.37 -24.08 18.03
N LEU A 39 -15.69 -23.09 18.60
CA LEU A 39 -14.48 -22.51 17.98
C LEU A 39 -13.32 -23.51 17.93
N GLU A 40 -13.12 -24.33 18.96
CA GLU A 40 -12.14 -25.42 18.97
C GLU A 40 -12.43 -26.45 17.87
N LYS A 41 -13.70 -26.79 17.66
CA LYS A 41 -14.13 -27.66 16.58
C LYS A 41 -13.87 -27.03 15.20
N GLN A 42 -14.10 -25.72 15.05
CA GLN A 42 -13.81 -25.01 13.80
C GLN A 42 -12.30 -24.96 13.52
N ILE A 43 -11.48 -24.66 14.53
CA ILE A 43 -10.02 -24.59 14.41
C ILE A 43 -9.41 -25.97 14.16
N SER A 44 -9.94 -27.03 14.78
CA SER A 44 -9.48 -28.40 14.49
C SER A 44 -9.84 -28.85 13.08
N ALA A 45 -10.96 -28.39 12.51
CA ALA A 45 -11.31 -28.62 11.11
C ALA A 45 -10.45 -27.77 10.15
N ASN A 46 -10.18 -26.51 10.50
CA ASN A 46 -9.33 -25.61 9.74
C ASN A 46 -8.54 -24.67 10.67
N LYS A 47 -7.25 -24.98 10.86
CA LYS A 47 -6.38 -24.19 11.74
C LYS A 47 -6.06 -22.78 11.23
N TYR A 48 -6.37 -22.46 9.98
CA TYR A 48 -6.06 -21.18 9.33
C TYR A 48 -7.21 -20.15 9.44
N LEU A 49 -8.04 -20.24 10.48
CA LEU A 49 -9.11 -19.28 10.75
C LEU A 49 -8.63 -18.20 11.74
N TYR A 50 -8.10 -17.08 11.22
CA TYR A 50 -7.53 -16.01 12.04
C TYR A 50 -8.51 -15.45 13.09
N ASP A 51 -9.72 -15.09 12.66
CA ASP A 51 -10.73 -14.50 13.56
C ASP A 51 -11.19 -15.48 14.66
N ALA A 52 -11.25 -16.78 14.34
CA ALA A 52 -11.60 -17.81 15.31
C ALA A 52 -10.54 -17.94 16.41
N HIS A 53 -9.24 -17.89 16.06
CA HIS A 53 -8.17 -17.88 17.06
C HIS A 53 -8.22 -16.62 17.94
N LEU A 54 -8.48 -15.46 17.35
CA LEU A 54 -8.57 -14.20 18.08
C LEU A 54 -9.75 -14.21 19.08
N GLU A 55 -10.92 -14.68 18.65
CA GLU A 55 -12.09 -14.81 19.50
C GLU A 55 -11.88 -15.84 20.61
N LEU A 56 -11.27 -16.99 20.30
CA LEU A 56 -10.96 -18.04 21.28
C LEU A 56 -10.05 -17.53 22.41
N VAL A 57 -9.01 -16.77 22.07
CA VAL A 57 -8.12 -16.11 23.04
C VAL A 57 -8.90 -15.16 23.94
N GLU A 58 -9.80 -14.36 23.39
CA GLU A 58 -10.62 -13.44 24.18
C GLU A 58 -11.59 -14.18 25.12
N LEU A 59 -12.16 -15.29 24.69
CA LEU A 59 -13.05 -16.12 25.51
C LEU A 59 -12.29 -16.79 26.67
N TYR A 60 -11.15 -17.42 26.41
CA TYR A 60 -10.33 -18.00 27.50
C TYR A 60 -9.86 -16.95 28.50
N ARG A 61 -9.54 -15.73 28.03
CA ARG A 61 -9.22 -14.62 28.92
C ARG A 61 -10.39 -14.23 29.82
N LYS A 62 -11.64 -14.25 29.31
CA LYS A 62 -12.84 -13.95 30.11
C LYS A 62 -13.15 -15.04 31.13
N LEU A 63 -12.99 -16.31 30.74
CA LEU A 63 -13.19 -17.47 31.60
C LEU A 63 -12.10 -17.62 32.68
N GLY A 64 -10.97 -16.92 32.54
CA GLY A 64 -9.85 -17.01 33.48
C GLY A 64 -9.07 -18.33 33.41
N ASP A 65 -9.27 -19.14 32.37
CA ASP A 65 -8.49 -20.35 32.14
C ASP A 65 -7.13 -20.01 31.53
N LEU A 66 -6.14 -19.82 32.42
CA LEU A 66 -4.81 -19.36 32.05
C LEU A 66 -4.00 -20.41 31.27
N ASN A 67 -4.27 -21.71 31.48
CA ASN A 67 -3.54 -22.77 30.77
C ASN A 67 -4.03 -22.88 29.34
N SER A 68 -5.34 -22.94 29.13
CA SER A 68 -5.92 -22.95 27.79
C SER A 68 -5.68 -21.64 27.04
N LEU A 69 -5.66 -20.49 27.74
CA LEU A 69 -5.26 -19.22 27.15
C LEU A 69 -3.83 -19.28 26.57
N ARG A 70 -2.87 -19.82 27.33
CA ARG A 70 -1.49 -19.96 26.87
C ARG A 70 -1.40 -20.87 25.63
N GLU A 71 -2.04 -22.02 25.67
CA GLU A 71 -2.06 -22.97 24.55
C GLU A 71 -2.74 -22.38 23.31
N SER A 72 -3.78 -21.56 23.50
CA SER A 72 -4.46 -20.86 22.40
C SER A 72 -3.52 -19.85 21.71
N TYR A 73 -2.74 -19.08 22.48
CA TYR A 73 -1.75 -18.17 21.91
C TYR A 73 -0.62 -18.88 21.16
N GLU A 74 -0.11 -20.01 21.70
CA GLU A 74 0.94 -20.78 21.04
C GLU A 74 0.44 -21.34 19.70
N ARG A 75 -0.76 -21.94 19.66
CA ARG A 75 -1.39 -22.40 18.41
C ARG A 75 -1.67 -21.27 17.43
N PHE A 76 -2.08 -20.12 17.93
CA PHE A 76 -2.33 -18.95 17.10
C PHE A 76 -1.04 -18.47 16.43
N HIS A 77 0.05 -18.34 17.20
CA HIS A 77 1.36 -17.96 16.67
C HIS A 77 1.94 -19.00 15.70
N GLU A 78 1.77 -20.29 15.96
CA GLU A 78 2.23 -21.34 15.03
C GLU A 78 1.65 -21.18 13.62
N CYS A 79 0.40 -20.71 13.53
CA CYS A 79 -0.28 -20.50 12.26
C CYS A 79 -0.03 -19.10 11.67
N PHE A 80 0.05 -18.07 12.50
CA PHE A 80 0.06 -16.67 12.06
C PHE A 80 1.13 -15.82 12.75
N PRO A 81 1.78 -14.89 12.02
CA PRO A 81 2.52 -13.80 12.66
C PRO A 81 1.57 -12.93 13.48
N LEU A 82 1.89 -12.66 14.74
CA LEU A 82 1.03 -11.85 15.60
C LEU A 82 1.46 -10.38 15.54
N THR A 83 0.48 -9.49 15.61
CA THR A 83 0.76 -8.04 15.66
C THR A 83 1.39 -7.65 17.00
N PRO A 84 2.14 -6.53 17.07
CA PRO A 84 2.73 -6.07 18.32
C PRO A 84 1.71 -5.93 19.46
N LYS A 85 0.47 -5.54 19.14
CA LYS A 85 -0.61 -5.43 20.12
C LYS A 85 -0.96 -6.79 20.74
N ILE A 86 -1.16 -7.82 19.92
CA ILE A 86 -1.51 -9.17 20.39
C ILE A 86 -0.36 -9.75 21.23
N TRP A 87 0.87 -9.58 20.77
CA TRP A 87 2.06 -9.97 21.53
C TRP A 87 2.13 -9.29 22.91
N LEU A 88 1.94 -7.98 22.95
CA LEU A 88 1.94 -7.22 24.22
C LEU A 88 0.83 -7.68 25.15
N ASP A 89 -0.36 -7.99 24.62
CA ASP A 89 -1.47 -8.48 25.43
C ASP A 89 -1.17 -9.87 26.02
N TRP A 90 -0.60 -10.79 25.24
CA TRP A 90 -0.12 -12.09 25.75
C TRP A 90 0.97 -11.92 26.81
N ILE A 91 1.99 -11.12 26.53
CA ILE A 91 3.10 -10.86 27.45
C ILE A 91 2.59 -10.26 28.77
N ARG A 92 1.63 -9.32 28.72
CA ARG A 92 1.04 -8.72 29.93
C ARG A 92 0.30 -9.76 30.77
N ASP A 93 -0.40 -10.69 30.14
CA ASP A 93 -1.09 -11.76 30.86
C ASP A 93 -0.08 -12.72 31.50
N GLU A 94 0.98 -13.10 30.79
CA GLU A 94 2.05 -13.96 31.33
C GLU A 94 2.84 -13.30 32.47
N ILE A 95 3.09 -11.98 32.40
CA ILE A 95 3.75 -11.23 33.47
C ILE A 95 2.92 -11.23 34.76
N LYS A 96 1.57 -11.19 34.67
CA LYS A 96 0.71 -11.25 35.86
C LYS A 96 0.81 -12.60 36.58
N ILE A 97 1.08 -13.66 35.84
CA ILE A 97 1.13 -15.04 36.33
C ILE A 97 2.55 -15.38 36.81
N ALA A 98 3.57 -14.78 36.21
CA ALA A 98 4.97 -15.08 36.47
C ALA A 98 5.40 -14.70 37.89
N SER A 99 5.44 -15.70 38.77
CA SER A 99 5.85 -15.57 40.17
C SER A 99 7.18 -16.26 40.45
N SER A 100 7.42 -17.40 39.80
CA SER A 100 8.67 -18.18 39.87
C SER A 100 9.76 -17.68 38.93
N GLU A 101 11.01 -18.03 39.20
CA GLU A 101 12.14 -17.69 38.32
C GLU A 101 12.06 -18.40 36.96
N GLU A 102 11.48 -19.60 36.92
CA GLU A 102 11.21 -20.36 35.70
C GLU A 102 10.16 -19.65 34.82
N GLU A 103 9.05 -19.19 35.41
CA GLU A 103 8.03 -18.43 34.69
C GLU A 103 8.57 -17.10 34.19
N LYS A 104 9.39 -16.42 35.00
CA LYS A 104 10.05 -15.18 34.57
C LYS A 104 10.97 -15.40 33.38
N LYS A 105 11.72 -16.51 33.34
CA LYS A 105 12.54 -16.91 32.17
C LYS A 105 11.68 -17.22 30.94
N ARG A 106 10.51 -17.83 31.12
CA ARG A 106 9.56 -18.05 30.02
C ARG A 106 9.11 -16.71 29.40
N VAL A 107 8.85 -15.67 30.19
CA VAL A 107 8.50 -14.35 29.66
C VAL A 107 9.60 -13.80 28.73
N PHE A 108 10.89 -13.98 29.06
CA PHE A 108 12.00 -13.62 28.14
C PHE A 108 11.91 -14.37 26.80
N GLN A 109 11.58 -15.67 26.83
CA GLN A 109 11.40 -16.46 25.60
C GLN A 109 10.23 -15.97 24.75
N ILE A 110 9.14 -15.52 25.39
CA ILE A 110 7.99 -14.94 24.68
C ILE A 110 8.38 -13.62 24.03
N PHE A 111 9.13 -12.76 24.73
CA PHE A 111 9.67 -11.53 24.12
C PHE A 111 10.60 -11.83 22.93
N ASP A 112 11.49 -12.82 23.06
CA ASP A 112 12.40 -13.21 21.98
C ASP A 112 11.63 -13.71 20.74
N LYS A 113 10.50 -14.41 20.91
CA LYS A 113 9.59 -14.77 19.81
C LYS A 113 8.87 -13.53 19.24
N ALA A 114 8.36 -12.66 20.11
CA ALA A 114 7.57 -11.50 19.72
C ALA A 114 8.32 -10.53 18.80
N VAL A 115 9.61 -10.32 19.05
CA VAL A 115 10.44 -9.38 18.27
C VAL A 115 10.84 -9.90 16.88
N GLU A 116 10.58 -11.17 16.56
CA GLU A 116 10.91 -11.78 15.26
C GLU A 116 9.78 -11.63 14.23
N ASP A 117 8.51 -11.45 14.65
CA ASP A 117 7.37 -11.33 13.71
C ASP A 117 7.42 -9.98 12.96
N TYR A 118 7.47 -8.87 13.70
CA TYR A 118 7.51 -7.51 13.15
C TYR A 118 8.38 -6.58 14.00
N LEU A 119 8.92 -5.55 13.34
CA LEU A 119 9.59 -4.46 14.04
C LEU A 119 8.59 -3.65 14.85
N SER A 120 8.82 -3.54 16.16
CA SER A 120 8.06 -2.69 17.06
C SER A 120 8.98 -2.10 18.12
N VAL A 121 9.06 -0.76 18.15
CA VAL A 121 9.81 -0.05 19.19
C VAL A 121 9.16 -0.28 20.56
N GLU A 122 7.82 -0.28 20.61
CA GLU A 122 7.06 -0.52 21.85
C GLU A 122 7.41 -1.88 22.48
N LEU A 123 7.41 -2.97 21.70
CA LEU A 123 7.80 -4.29 22.19
C LEU A 123 9.22 -4.30 22.78
N TRP A 124 10.19 -3.69 22.10
CA TRP A 124 11.56 -3.61 22.62
C TRP A 124 11.67 -2.76 23.88
N THR A 125 10.89 -1.67 23.99
CA THR A 125 10.87 -0.84 25.22
C THR A 125 10.26 -1.59 26.40
N GLU A 126 9.17 -2.33 26.20
CA GLU A 126 8.57 -3.17 27.24
C GLU A 126 9.50 -4.34 27.62
N TYR A 127 10.22 -4.91 26.64
CA TYR A 127 11.22 -5.94 26.89
C TYR A 127 12.36 -5.42 27.79
N ALA A 128 12.87 -4.22 27.48
CA ALA A 128 13.88 -3.56 28.30
C ALA A 128 13.36 -3.26 29.72
N GLN A 129 12.14 -2.72 29.85
CA GLN A 129 11.53 -2.41 31.15
C GLN A 129 11.34 -3.66 32.01
N TYR A 130 10.85 -4.75 31.43
CA TYR A 130 10.74 -6.03 32.12
C TYR A 130 12.11 -6.54 32.57
N SER A 131 13.12 -6.45 31.70
CA SER A 131 14.49 -6.84 32.04
C SER A 131 15.07 -6.02 33.20
N ILE A 132 14.82 -4.71 33.27
CA ILE A 132 15.27 -3.85 34.39
C ILE A 132 14.71 -4.33 35.73
N GLY A 133 13.45 -4.78 35.75
CA GLY A 133 12.79 -5.22 36.97
C GLY A 133 13.21 -6.61 37.47
N VAL A 134 13.74 -7.46 36.58
CA VAL A 134 13.92 -8.90 36.83
C VAL A 134 15.37 -9.38 36.67
N SER A 135 16.16 -8.73 35.83
CA SER A 135 17.49 -9.18 35.44
C SER A 135 18.62 -8.28 35.92
N ASN A 136 19.85 -8.65 35.57
CA ASN A 136 21.03 -7.85 35.85
C ASN A 136 21.28 -6.79 34.74
N LEU A 137 22.10 -5.80 35.07
CA LEU A 137 22.42 -4.67 34.20
C LEU A 137 22.98 -5.08 32.83
N GLU A 138 23.81 -6.14 32.76
CA GLU A 138 24.45 -6.56 31.51
C GLU A 138 23.43 -7.20 30.56
N THR A 139 22.54 -8.05 31.09
CA THR A 139 21.44 -8.62 30.31
C THR A 139 20.52 -7.53 29.78
N THR A 140 20.14 -6.56 30.62
CA THR A 140 19.31 -5.43 30.21
C THR A 140 19.97 -4.60 29.11
N ARG A 141 21.27 -4.31 29.27
CA ARG A 141 22.05 -3.59 28.25
C ARG A 141 22.07 -4.36 26.93
N SER A 142 22.29 -5.67 26.97
CA SER A 142 22.28 -6.54 25.79
C SER A 142 20.93 -6.50 25.06
N ILE A 143 19.81 -6.55 25.79
CA ILE A 143 18.46 -6.45 25.22
C ILE A 143 18.24 -5.09 24.55
N ILE A 144 18.63 -3.99 25.21
CA ILE A 144 18.49 -2.64 24.63
C ILE A 144 19.37 -2.49 23.38
N GLU A 145 20.61 -2.99 23.39
CA GLU A 145 21.50 -2.92 22.22
C GLU A 145 21.01 -3.78 21.05
N ARG A 146 20.38 -4.94 21.31
CA ARG A 146 19.63 -5.70 20.30
C ARG A 146 18.49 -4.87 19.73
N GLY A 147 17.68 -4.24 20.58
CA GLY A 147 16.61 -3.33 20.17
C GLY A 147 17.10 -2.15 19.34
N LEU A 148 18.22 -1.53 19.71
CA LEU A 148 18.86 -0.44 18.95
C LEU A 148 19.38 -0.91 17.59
N THR A 149 19.88 -2.14 17.50
CA THR A 149 20.32 -2.73 16.23
C THR A 149 19.14 -2.90 15.26
N CYS A 150 17.98 -3.32 15.76
CA CYS A 150 16.79 -3.52 14.93
C CYS A 150 16.02 -2.23 14.64
N ALA A 151 15.80 -1.40 15.66
CA ALA A 151 14.85 -0.28 15.64
C ALA A 151 15.47 1.09 15.98
N GLY A 152 16.76 1.16 16.30
CA GLY A 152 17.41 2.41 16.71
C GLY A 152 17.52 3.45 15.58
N LEU A 153 17.34 3.04 14.32
CA LEU A 153 17.28 3.92 13.13
C LEU A 153 15.85 4.34 12.77
N HIS A 154 14.84 3.91 13.53
CA HIS A 154 13.45 4.27 13.28
C HIS A 154 13.25 5.77 13.53
N ALA A 155 13.05 6.56 12.47
CA ALA A 155 13.13 8.02 12.55
C ALA A 155 12.14 8.65 13.56
N SER A 156 10.88 8.18 13.60
CA SER A 156 9.87 8.72 14.53
C SER A 156 9.97 8.15 15.95
N GLU A 157 10.14 6.85 16.11
CA GLU A 157 10.02 6.17 17.42
C GLU A 157 11.33 5.67 18.02
N GLY A 158 12.40 5.48 17.22
CA GLY A 158 13.65 4.86 17.66
C GLY A 158 14.33 5.57 18.82
N HIS A 159 14.03 6.85 19.01
CA HIS A 159 14.47 7.64 20.16
C HIS A 159 14.08 7.04 21.51
N LEU A 160 12.93 6.35 21.62
CA LEU A 160 12.46 5.75 22.87
C LEU A 160 13.45 4.71 23.43
N LEU A 161 14.09 3.94 22.54
CA LEU A 161 15.11 2.96 22.95
C LEU A 161 16.42 3.63 23.36
N TRP A 162 16.81 4.70 22.66
CA TRP A 162 17.96 5.49 23.06
C TRP A 162 17.74 6.16 24.41
N ASP A 163 16.55 6.70 24.65
CA ASP A 163 16.15 7.31 25.92
C ASP A 163 16.22 6.27 27.04
N THR A 164 15.67 5.07 26.81
CA THR A 164 15.76 3.95 27.76
C THR A 164 17.22 3.60 28.10
N LEU A 165 18.12 3.53 27.10
CA LEU A 165 19.55 3.27 27.35
C LEU A 165 20.21 4.42 28.14
N ARG A 166 19.92 5.68 27.79
CA ARG A 166 20.48 6.84 28.48
C ARG A 166 20.01 6.89 29.93
N GLU A 167 18.74 6.62 30.19
CA GLU A 167 18.18 6.58 31.54
C GLU A 167 18.83 5.48 32.40
N LEU A 168 19.01 4.27 31.85
CA LEU A 168 19.69 3.17 32.52
C LEU A 168 21.13 3.55 32.91
N GLU A 169 21.90 4.08 31.96
CA GLU A 169 23.30 4.41 32.21
C GLU A 169 23.46 5.63 33.12
N ASN A 170 22.52 6.58 33.08
CA ASN A 170 22.48 7.74 33.98
C ASN A 170 22.09 7.35 35.42
N ALA A 171 21.16 6.40 35.59
CA ALA A 171 20.88 5.80 36.89
C ALA A 171 22.13 5.12 37.46
N HIS A 172 22.91 4.44 36.61
CA HIS A 172 24.18 3.83 37.03
C HIS A 172 25.25 4.88 37.40
N ILE A 173 25.35 6.02 36.71
CA ILE A 173 26.23 7.14 37.13
C ILE A 173 25.92 7.58 38.55
N SER A 174 24.62 7.66 38.90
CA SER A 174 24.17 8.12 40.22
C SER A 174 24.55 7.16 41.35
N LEU A 175 24.88 5.90 41.04
CA LEU A 175 25.37 4.91 41.99
C LEU A 175 26.89 4.99 42.24
N GLN A 176 27.63 5.69 41.37
CA GLN A 176 29.08 5.79 41.44
C GLN A 176 29.53 7.04 42.22
N GLU A 177 30.65 6.94 42.93
CA GLU A 177 31.23 8.09 43.62
C GLU A 177 31.80 9.10 42.61
N LYS A 178 31.34 10.36 42.70
CA LYS A 178 31.73 11.42 41.77
C LYS A 178 33.25 11.64 41.79
N GLY A 179 33.88 11.59 40.62
CA GLY A 179 35.33 11.75 40.47
C GLY A 179 36.13 10.44 40.56
N SER A 180 35.51 9.31 40.89
CA SER A 180 36.16 8.00 40.83
C SER A 180 36.50 7.58 39.39
N ALA A 181 37.40 6.60 39.24
CA ALA A 181 37.72 6.01 37.94
C ALA A 181 36.49 5.35 37.30
N ALA A 182 35.66 4.69 38.11
CA ALA A 182 34.41 4.05 37.66
C ALA A 182 33.38 5.09 37.18
N TRP A 183 33.21 6.19 37.93
CA TRP A 183 32.36 7.31 37.53
C TRP A 183 32.83 7.94 36.21
N THR A 184 34.14 8.16 36.06
CA THR A 184 34.72 8.72 34.84
C THR A 184 34.50 7.81 33.62
N ALA A 185 34.69 6.50 33.77
CA ALA A 185 34.43 5.53 32.71
C ALA A 185 32.94 5.52 32.31
N GLN A 186 32.05 5.60 33.30
CA GLN A 186 30.61 5.60 33.08
C GLN A 186 30.10 6.89 32.42
N VAL A 187 30.65 8.06 32.79
CA VAL A 187 30.35 9.33 32.12
C VAL A 187 30.78 9.31 30.66
N LYS A 188 31.97 8.76 30.36
CA LYS A 188 32.44 8.61 28.97
C LYS A 188 31.51 7.71 28.16
N ARG A 189 31.05 6.60 28.74
CA ARG A 189 30.05 5.71 28.12
C ARG A 189 28.76 6.45 27.78
N LEU A 190 28.21 7.25 28.70
CA LEU A 190 27.01 8.05 28.43
C LEU A 190 27.26 9.09 27.32
N GLY A 191 28.43 9.73 27.33
CA GLY A 191 28.85 10.63 26.23
C GLY A 191 28.90 9.92 24.88
N ASP A 192 29.42 8.69 24.83
CA ASP A 192 29.46 7.87 23.60
C ASP A 192 28.06 7.44 23.13
N ILE A 193 27.12 7.22 24.05
CA ILE A 193 25.72 6.96 23.71
C ILE A 193 25.09 8.20 23.07
N PHE A 194 25.28 9.39 23.66
CA PHE A 194 24.83 10.65 23.04
C PHE A 194 25.44 10.84 21.66
N LYS A 195 26.75 10.60 21.50
CA LYS A 195 27.43 10.67 20.20
C LYS A 195 26.80 9.74 19.17
N ARG A 196 26.50 8.49 19.54
CA ARG A 196 25.84 7.50 18.68
C ARG A 196 24.45 7.97 18.28
N GLN A 197 23.60 8.32 19.24
CA GLN A 197 22.22 8.75 18.99
C GLN A 197 22.14 10.03 18.16
N LEU A 198 22.95 11.04 18.48
CA LEU A 198 22.99 12.31 17.75
C LEU A 198 23.61 12.16 16.35
N SER A 199 24.16 11.00 16.02
CA SER A 199 24.57 10.66 14.65
C SER A 199 23.46 9.98 13.83
N VAL A 200 22.29 9.72 14.44
CA VAL A 200 21.12 9.10 13.80
C VAL A 200 20.06 10.18 13.50
N PRO A 201 19.47 10.20 12.29
CA PRO A 201 18.44 11.18 11.92
C PRO A 201 17.08 10.84 12.56
N LEU A 202 16.92 11.18 13.84
CA LEU A 202 15.67 10.98 14.61
C LEU A 202 14.85 12.27 14.71
N MET A 203 13.52 12.17 14.74
CA MET A 203 12.62 13.32 14.77
C MET A 203 12.80 14.22 16.00
N ASN A 204 13.32 13.70 17.11
CA ASN A 204 13.56 14.44 18.35
C ASN A 204 15.02 14.90 18.53
N ILE A 205 15.85 14.86 17.47
CA ILE A 205 17.29 15.10 17.54
C ILE A 205 17.65 16.47 18.13
N GLU A 206 16.85 17.52 17.88
CA GLU A 206 17.05 18.85 18.47
C GLU A 206 16.95 18.82 20.00
N ASN A 207 15.91 18.18 20.54
CA ASN A 207 15.72 18.07 21.99
C ASN A 207 16.86 17.29 22.64
N THR A 208 17.26 16.16 22.05
CA THR A 208 18.40 15.37 22.54
C THR A 208 19.70 16.18 22.53
N TYR A 209 19.90 17.04 21.54
CA TYR A 209 21.10 17.88 21.46
C TYR A 209 21.10 18.96 22.54
N GLU A 210 19.96 19.56 22.85
CA GLU A 210 19.82 20.51 23.97
C GLU A 210 20.08 19.83 25.31
N GLU A 211 19.54 18.62 25.52
CA GLU A 211 19.83 17.81 26.71
C GLU A 211 21.33 17.51 26.85
N TRP A 212 21.97 17.11 25.75
CA TRP A 212 23.41 16.85 25.73
C TRP A 212 24.22 18.11 26.04
N GLN A 213 23.86 19.27 25.50
CA GLN A 213 24.52 20.54 25.79
C GLN A 213 24.41 20.92 27.27
N GLN A 214 23.24 20.71 27.88
CA GLN A 214 23.03 20.97 29.30
C GLN A 214 23.85 20.00 30.15
N TRP A 215 23.83 18.71 29.81
CA TRP A 215 24.60 17.68 30.51
C TRP A 215 26.11 17.90 30.41
N HIS A 216 26.63 18.23 29.22
CA HIS A 216 28.06 18.47 28.98
C HIS A 216 28.61 19.62 29.84
N LYS A 217 27.83 20.71 30.01
CA LYS A 217 28.18 21.83 30.90
C LYS A 217 28.34 21.44 32.37
N THR A 218 27.75 20.32 32.81
CA THR A 218 27.89 19.84 34.20
C THR A 218 29.17 19.03 34.43
N LEU A 219 29.88 18.68 33.36
CA LEU A 219 31.09 17.86 33.42
C LEU A 219 32.33 18.73 33.66
N PRO A 220 33.38 18.18 34.32
CA PRO A 220 34.69 18.82 34.37
C PRO A 220 35.26 19.10 32.97
N ASP A 221 35.95 20.22 32.83
CA ASP A 221 36.57 20.63 31.57
C ASP A 221 37.54 19.55 31.05
N GLY A 222 37.44 19.26 29.74
CA GLY A 222 38.30 18.29 29.06
C GLY A 222 37.95 16.81 29.30
N LEU A 223 36.91 16.50 30.10
CA LEU A 223 36.53 15.11 30.37
C LEU A 223 35.98 14.38 29.13
N TYR A 224 35.24 15.09 28.27
CA TYR A 224 34.64 14.58 27.04
C TYR A 224 34.71 15.64 25.93
N ASP A 225 35.22 15.25 24.75
CA ASP A 225 35.34 16.14 23.60
C ASP A 225 33.97 16.36 22.94
N PRO A 226 33.45 17.61 22.88
CA PRO A 226 32.16 17.89 22.26
C PRO A 226 32.17 17.81 20.73
N LYS A 227 33.32 17.98 20.07
CA LYS A 227 33.40 18.14 18.60
C LYS A 227 32.81 16.95 17.81
N PRO A 228 33.07 15.67 18.18
CA PRO A 228 32.49 14.53 17.47
C PRO A 228 30.96 14.49 17.55
N VAL A 229 30.39 14.91 18.68
CA VAL A 229 28.94 14.94 18.89
C VAL A 229 28.30 16.01 18.02
N GLU A 230 28.85 17.23 18.02
CA GLU A 230 28.35 18.32 17.18
C GLU A 230 28.41 18.00 15.69
N TRP A 231 29.48 17.32 15.25
CA TRP A 231 29.62 16.89 13.87
C TRP A 231 28.55 15.86 13.49
N GLY A 232 28.34 14.86 14.35
CA GLY A 232 27.29 13.85 14.18
C GLY A 232 25.92 14.49 14.07
N TYR A 233 25.59 15.37 15.02
CA TYR A 233 24.33 16.13 15.06
C TYR A 233 24.08 16.92 13.77
N LYS A 234 25.05 17.73 13.33
CA LYS A 234 24.90 18.55 12.11
C LYS A 234 24.65 17.68 10.87
N LYS A 235 25.33 16.54 10.77
CA LYS A 235 25.16 15.60 9.67
C LYS A 235 23.80 14.91 9.72
N ALA A 236 23.41 14.37 10.86
CA ALA A 236 22.15 13.67 11.07
C ALA A 236 20.94 14.60 10.85
N ARG A 237 20.98 15.82 11.38
CA ARG A 237 19.95 16.84 11.17
C ARG A 237 19.75 17.19 9.69
N LYS A 238 20.83 17.25 8.91
CA LYS A 238 20.74 17.47 7.46
C LYS A 238 20.02 16.31 6.76
N ILE A 239 20.38 15.07 7.09
CA ILE A 239 19.73 13.86 6.54
C ILE A 239 18.25 13.81 6.94
N LEU A 240 17.94 14.13 8.20
CA LEU A 240 16.56 14.20 8.70
C LEU A 240 15.71 15.19 7.90
N GLY A 241 16.30 16.27 7.39
CA GLY A 241 15.61 17.20 6.49
C GLY A 241 15.03 16.54 5.22
N ASP A 242 15.71 15.51 4.70
CA ASP A 242 15.23 14.74 3.55
C ASP A 242 14.15 13.72 3.95
N TYR A 243 14.19 13.21 5.19
CA TYR A 243 13.28 12.18 5.71
C TYR A 243 11.96 12.76 6.19
N LYS A 244 12.00 13.95 6.80
CA LYS A 244 10.88 14.63 7.44
C LYS A 244 9.61 14.73 6.58
N PRO A 245 9.67 15.06 5.27
CA PRO A 245 8.48 15.10 4.42
C PRO A 245 7.77 13.75 4.29
N PHE A 246 8.50 12.63 4.38
CA PHE A 246 7.93 11.29 4.31
C PHE A 246 7.32 10.89 5.65
N GLU A 247 8.01 11.16 6.76
CA GLU A 247 7.49 10.90 8.11
C GLU A 247 6.19 11.69 8.39
N GLU A 248 6.13 12.96 7.97
CA GLU A 248 4.92 13.78 8.08
C GLU A 248 3.77 13.23 7.22
N ARG A 249 4.06 12.70 6.03
CA ARG A 249 3.06 12.04 5.17
C ARG A 249 2.57 10.75 5.80
N LEU A 250 3.46 9.90 6.31
CA LEU A 250 3.10 8.64 6.96
C LEU A 250 2.17 8.85 8.16
N LEU A 251 2.35 9.95 8.91
CA LEU A 251 1.53 10.26 10.08
C LEU A 251 0.05 10.53 9.76
N ILE A 252 -0.25 11.05 8.56
CA ILE A 252 -1.61 11.42 8.15
C ILE A 252 -2.19 10.55 7.03
N ALA A 253 -1.37 9.65 6.48
CA ALA A 253 -1.73 8.79 5.36
C ALA A 253 -2.72 7.69 5.78
N GLN A 254 -3.53 7.26 4.81
CA GLN A 254 -4.34 6.05 4.95
C GLN A 254 -3.54 4.82 4.51
N THR A 255 -4.00 3.62 4.91
CA THR A 255 -3.31 2.34 4.64
C THR A 255 -2.97 2.13 3.17
N GLU A 256 -3.86 2.55 2.26
CA GLU A 256 -3.69 2.41 0.80
C GLU A 256 -2.53 3.25 0.24
N GLU A 257 -2.14 4.33 0.93
CA GLU A 257 -1.07 5.24 0.49
C GLU A 257 0.32 4.78 0.96
N PHE A 258 0.39 3.87 1.93
CA PHE A 258 1.66 3.46 2.54
C PHE A 258 2.64 2.85 1.54
N ASP A 259 2.17 1.99 0.62
CA ASP A 259 3.05 1.38 -0.39
C ASP A 259 3.79 2.45 -1.21
N VAL A 260 3.04 3.46 -1.68
CA VAL A 260 3.61 4.54 -2.49
C VAL A 260 4.60 5.36 -1.66
N ILE A 261 4.25 5.71 -0.42
CA ILE A 261 5.10 6.53 0.44
C ILE A 261 6.40 5.78 0.77
N TYR A 262 6.31 4.52 1.21
CA TYR A 262 7.50 3.73 1.55
C TYR A 262 8.39 3.49 0.34
N ARG A 263 7.84 3.21 -0.85
CA ARG A 263 8.64 3.04 -2.08
C ARG A 263 9.37 4.32 -2.47
N GLU A 264 8.73 5.48 -2.36
CA GLU A 264 9.39 6.76 -2.60
C GLU A 264 10.47 7.06 -1.55
N TYR A 265 10.18 6.74 -0.29
CA TYR A 265 11.10 6.97 0.83
C TYR A 265 12.35 6.07 0.71
N ILE A 266 12.17 4.76 0.54
CA ILE A 266 13.28 3.80 0.37
C ILE A 266 14.20 4.21 -0.79
N LYS A 267 13.64 4.76 -1.88
CA LYS A 267 14.40 5.19 -3.05
C LYS A 267 15.37 6.34 -2.78
N ILE A 268 15.07 7.22 -1.83
CA ILE A 268 15.95 8.36 -1.51
C ILE A 268 17.01 8.03 -0.46
N VAL A 269 16.79 6.99 0.34
CA VAL A 269 17.70 6.57 1.41
C VAL A 269 18.91 5.87 0.83
N LYS A 270 20.11 6.28 1.27
CA LYS A 270 21.39 5.73 0.81
C LYS A 270 22.01 4.73 1.78
N ASP A 271 21.69 4.86 3.06
CA ASP A 271 22.26 4.01 4.11
C ASP A 271 21.55 2.64 4.12
N PRO A 272 22.27 1.51 3.94
CA PRO A 272 21.64 0.20 3.85
C PRO A 272 20.86 -0.22 5.09
N SER A 273 21.38 0.07 6.28
CA SER A 273 20.72 -0.26 7.55
C SER A 273 19.41 0.50 7.71
N THR A 274 19.38 1.76 7.28
CA THR A 274 18.15 2.57 7.25
C THR A 274 17.15 2.02 6.23
N VAL A 275 17.60 1.53 5.06
CA VAL A 275 16.72 0.87 4.09
C VAL A 275 16.08 -0.39 4.67
N ILE A 276 16.87 -1.24 5.36
CA ILE A 276 16.34 -2.42 6.06
C ILE A 276 15.30 -2.00 7.11
N CYS A 277 15.61 -0.99 7.92
CA CYS A 277 14.67 -0.46 8.91
C CYS A 277 13.37 0.04 8.24
N LEU A 278 13.45 0.68 7.08
CA LEU A 278 12.27 1.12 6.33
C LEU A 278 11.44 -0.04 5.77
N TYR A 279 12.08 -1.11 5.26
CA TYR A 279 11.34 -2.31 4.86
C TYR A 279 10.65 -2.96 6.07
N GLU A 280 11.35 -3.11 7.19
CA GLU A 280 10.77 -3.65 8.43
C GLU A 280 9.60 -2.81 8.97
N ARG A 281 9.66 -1.48 8.80
CA ARG A 281 8.54 -0.58 9.10
C ARG A 281 7.38 -0.74 8.10
N ALA A 282 7.69 -0.97 6.82
CA ALA A 282 6.70 -1.06 5.76
C ALA A 282 5.92 -2.38 5.80
N VAL A 283 6.56 -3.50 6.17
CA VAL A 283 5.92 -4.81 6.21
C VAL A 283 4.86 -4.94 7.31
N LEU A 284 4.92 -4.15 8.39
CA LEU A 284 3.88 -4.22 9.44
C LEU A 284 2.50 -3.78 8.92
N PRO A 285 2.32 -2.58 8.32
CA PRO A 285 1.03 -2.16 7.77
C PRO A 285 0.72 -2.76 6.39
N LEU A 286 1.72 -3.29 5.67
CA LEU A 286 1.57 -3.88 4.33
C LEU A 286 1.86 -5.39 4.32
N CYS A 287 1.66 -6.08 5.46
CA CYS A 287 2.05 -7.48 5.64
C CYS A 287 1.41 -8.43 4.63
N LEU A 288 0.19 -8.11 4.17
CA LEU A 288 -0.56 -8.90 3.18
C LEU A 288 -0.27 -8.50 1.72
N SER A 289 0.71 -7.63 1.47
CA SER A 289 1.14 -7.24 0.13
C SER A 289 2.36 -8.07 -0.29
N PRO A 290 2.25 -9.00 -1.26
CA PRO A 290 3.39 -9.79 -1.68
C PRO A 290 4.52 -8.97 -2.30
N ASN A 291 4.18 -7.82 -2.90
CA ASN A 291 5.14 -6.97 -3.62
C ASN A 291 6.18 -6.34 -2.68
N ILE A 292 5.79 -5.87 -1.49
CA ILE A 292 6.75 -5.28 -0.55
C ILE A 292 7.72 -6.36 -0.02
N TRP A 293 7.20 -7.57 0.24
CA TRP A 293 8.02 -8.71 0.64
C TRP A 293 8.97 -9.16 -0.47
N ALA A 294 8.51 -9.23 -1.72
CA ALA A 294 9.35 -9.56 -2.87
C ALA A 294 10.49 -8.56 -3.05
N GLN A 295 10.20 -7.25 -2.95
CA GLN A 295 11.22 -6.19 -2.96
C GLN A 295 12.20 -6.32 -1.79
N TYR A 296 11.69 -6.67 -0.60
CA TYR A 296 12.52 -6.82 0.58
C TYR A 296 13.45 -8.04 0.45
N CYS A 297 12.92 -9.22 0.08
CA CYS A 297 13.71 -10.42 -0.23
C CYS A 297 14.81 -10.13 -1.27
N ALA A 298 14.46 -9.41 -2.35
CA ALA A 298 15.42 -9.00 -3.37
C ALA A 298 16.54 -8.13 -2.81
N TYR A 299 16.21 -7.20 -1.90
CA TYR A 299 17.18 -6.32 -1.27
C TYR A 299 18.14 -7.08 -0.33
N VAL A 300 17.62 -8.03 0.46
CA VAL A 300 18.40 -8.74 1.49
C VAL A 300 19.06 -10.02 0.99
N ILE A 301 18.86 -10.45 -0.25
CA ILE A 301 19.35 -11.76 -0.76
C ILE A 301 20.86 -12.00 -0.51
N LYS A 302 21.67 -10.94 -0.50
CA LYS A 302 23.12 -11.02 -0.25
C LYS A 302 23.51 -11.05 1.24
N LEU A 303 22.54 -10.99 2.16
CA LEU A 303 22.73 -10.88 3.60
C LEU A 303 22.63 -12.22 4.33
N GLY A 304 22.89 -13.34 3.64
CA GLY A 304 22.98 -14.66 4.28
C GLY A 304 21.64 -15.11 4.88
N ASP A 305 21.70 -15.62 6.12
CA ASP A 305 20.52 -16.12 6.85
C ASP A 305 19.44 -15.06 7.11
N ALA A 306 19.78 -13.76 7.07
CA ALA A 306 18.78 -12.70 7.15
C ALA A 306 17.78 -12.79 5.98
N ALA A 307 18.24 -13.16 4.77
CA ALA A 307 17.37 -13.37 3.62
C ALA A 307 16.40 -14.53 3.84
N LEU A 308 16.89 -15.60 4.49
CA LEU A 308 16.09 -16.76 4.81
C LEU A 308 14.96 -16.38 5.78
N LYS A 309 15.30 -15.70 6.88
CA LYS A 309 14.33 -15.20 7.86
C LYS A 309 13.25 -14.31 7.22
N VAL A 310 13.65 -13.38 6.36
CA VAL A 310 12.70 -12.49 5.66
C VAL A 310 11.79 -13.29 4.72
N SER A 311 12.33 -14.25 3.97
CA SER A 311 11.52 -15.11 3.09
C SER A 311 10.55 -16.01 3.85
N ASP A 312 10.92 -16.51 5.03
CA ASP A 312 10.03 -17.28 5.91
C ASP A 312 8.89 -16.44 6.45
N ARG A 313 9.20 -15.22 6.93
CA ARG A 313 8.19 -14.25 7.38
C ARG A 313 7.25 -13.84 6.25
N ALA A 314 7.78 -13.65 5.04
CA ALA A 314 6.98 -13.34 3.85
C ALA A 314 5.96 -14.45 3.56
N LEU A 315 6.37 -15.72 3.64
CA LEU A 315 5.49 -16.87 3.39
C LEU A 315 4.49 -17.12 4.51
N ARG A 316 4.84 -16.85 5.78
CA ARG A 316 3.86 -16.88 6.88
C ARG A 316 2.77 -15.81 6.74
N ASN A 317 3.09 -14.69 6.08
CA ASN A 317 2.15 -13.60 5.83
C ASN A 317 1.31 -13.79 4.56
N CYS A 318 1.94 -14.24 3.48
CA CYS A 318 1.36 -14.33 2.15
C CYS A 318 1.60 -15.72 1.53
N PRO A 319 1.12 -16.82 2.14
CA PRO A 319 1.37 -18.19 1.65
C PRO A 319 0.72 -18.48 0.29
N TRP A 320 -0.26 -17.68 -0.12
CA TRP A 320 -0.93 -17.77 -1.44
C TRP A 320 -0.12 -17.13 -2.58
N SER A 321 1.00 -16.47 -2.30
CA SER A 321 1.78 -15.79 -3.33
C SER A 321 2.81 -16.71 -3.98
N GLU A 322 2.57 -17.06 -5.25
CA GLU A 322 3.53 -17.81 -6.08
C GLU A 322 4.90 -17.09 -6.16
N GLU A 323 4.90 -15.76 -6.27
CA GLU A 323 6.12 -14.96 -6.34
C GLU A 323 7.01 -15.11 -5.09
N LEU A 324 6.40 -15.22 -3.90
CA LEU A 324 7.17 -15.33 -2.65
C LEU A 324 7.78 -16.72 -2.47
N TRP A 325 7.09 -17.77 -2.91
CA TRP A 325 7.66 -19.12 -2.96
C TRP A 325 8.85 -19.19 -3.93
N ILE A 326 8.75 -18.52 -5.08
CA ILE A 326 9.87 -18.36 -6.02
C ILE A 326 11.05 -17.64 -5.36
N TRP A 327 10.79 -16.56 -4.61
CA TRP A 327 11.85 -15.87 -3.85
C TRP A 327 12.47 -16.75 -2.78
N LYS A 328 11.69 -17.55 -2.05
CA LYS A 328 12.21 -18.51 -1.07
C LYS A 328 13.16 -19.52 -1.72
N LEU A 329 12.77 -20.13 -2.84
CA LEU A 329 13.62 -21.05 -3.60
C LEU A 329 14.92 -20.38 -4.06
N ARG A 330 14.83 -19.15 -4.61
CA ARG A 330 16.02 -18.38 -5.02
C ARG A 330 16.95 -18.04 -3.86
N VAL A 331 16.41 -17.72 -2.69
CA VAL A 331 17.20 -17.49 -1.47
C VAL A 331 17.88 -18.77 -1.01
N MET A 332 17.17 -19.91 -1.01
CA MET A 332 17.75 -21.22 -0.65
C MET A 332 18.87 -21.62 -1.61
N GLU A 333 18.67 -21.43 -2.91
CA GLU A 333 19.67 -21.69 -3.93
C GLU A 333 20.90 -20.79 -3.76
N TRP A 334 20.68 -19.49 -3.51
CA TRP A 334 21.77 -18.53 -3.28
C TRP A 334 22.63 -18.92 -2.06
N LEU A 335 21.99 -19.46 -1.01
CA LEU A 335 22.65 -19.95 0.19
C LEU A 335 23.22 -21.38 0.04
N GLN A 336 23.06 -22.01 -1.13
CA GLN A 336 23.51 -23.37 -1.42
C GLN A 336 22.97 -24.39 -0.41
N ARG A 337 21.67 -24.31 -0.11
CA ARG A 337 20.98 -25.29 0.73
C ARG A 337 20.96 -26.67 0.07
N ASP A 338 20.67 -27.71 0.86
CA ASP A 338 20.68 -29.08 0.33
C ASP A 338 19.53 -29.29 -0.67
N ASN A 339 19.78 -30.10 -1.70
CA ASN A 339 18.79 -30.36 -2.74
C ASN A 339 17.49 -30.96 -2.19
N LYS A 340 17.53 -31.70 -1.07
CA LYS A 340 16.32 -32.24 -0.41
C LYS A 340 15.50 -31.16 0.27
N GLU A 341 16.16 -30.19 0.89
CA GLU A 341 15.47 -29.05 1.52
C GLU A 341 14.75 -28.22 0.45
N GLU A 342 15.40 -27.98 -0.69
CA GLU A 342 14.78 -27.27 -1.80
C GLU A 342 13.61 -28.02 -2.44
N LEU A 343 13.74 -29.34 -2.62
CA LEU A 343 12.63 -30.18 -3.10
C LEU A 343 11.45 -30.11 -2.12
N SER A 344 11.71 -30.23 -0.81
CA SER A 344 10.66 -30.13 0.20
C SER A 344 9.99 -28.76 0.18
N CYS A 345 10.74 -27.68 0.02
CA CYS A 345 10.19 -26.32 -0.12
C CYS A 345 9.30 -26.20 -1.37
N PHE A 346 9.73 -26.74 -2.50
CA PHE A 346 8.94 -26.77 -3.73
C PHE A 346 7.63 -27.56 -3.58
N GLU A 347 7.66 -28.72 -2.94
CA GLU A 347 6.46 -29.53 -2.66
C GLU A 347 5.48 -28.81 -1.72
N GLN A 348 5.99 -28.17 -0.67
CA GLN A 348 5.18 -27.33 0.23
C GLN A 348 4.53 -26.16 -0.52
N ALA A 349 5.27 -25.52 -1.44
CA ALA A 349 4.74 -24.45 -2.28
C ALA A 349 3.57 -24.93 -3.13
N LEU A 350 3.69 -26.10 -3.78
CA LEU A 350 2.62 -26.69 -4.58
C LEU A 350 1.37 -27.01 -3.74
N GLN A 351 1.55 -27.47 -2.51
CA GLN A 351 0.43 -27.72 -1.59
C GLN A 351 -0.25 -26.41 -1.17
N SER A 352 0.53 -25.38 -0.84
CA SER A 352 0.04 -24.08 -0.38
C SER A 352 -0.70 -23.29 -1.47
N LEU A 353 -0.28 -23.44 -2.73
CA LEU A 353 -0.84 -22.72 -3.87
C LEU A 353 -1.98 -23.48 -4.59
N SER A 354 -2.26 -24.72 -4.18
CA SER A 354 -3.35 -25.52 -4.74
C SER A 354 -4.70 -24.78 -4.64
N PRO A 355 -5.53 -24.73 -5.69
CA PRO A 355 -5.47 -25.52 -6.93
C PRO A 355 -4.74 -24.83 -8.10
N SER A 356 -3.94 -23.78 -7.87
CA SER A 356 -3.23 -23.07 -8.93
C SER A 356 -2.26 -24.00 -9.68
N PRO A 357 -2.14 -23.89 -11.01
CA PRO A 357 -1.17 -24.67 -11.77
C PRO A 357 0.29 -24.31 -11.46
N CYS A 358 0.57 -23.13 -10.91
CA CYS A 358 1.91 -22.70 -10.47
C CYS A 358 2.99 -22.75 -11.57
N LEU A 359 2.68 -22.24 -12.77
CA LEU A 359 3.57 -22.32 -13.94
C LEU A 359 4.94 -21.66 -13.69
N ASP A 360 4.97 -20.48 -13.06
CA ASP A 360 6.21 -19.74 -12.85
C ASP A 360 7.04 -20.35 -11.71
N LEU A 361 6.40 -21.00 -10.74
CA LEU A 361 7.06 -21.83 -9.73
C LEU A 361 7.74 -23.04 -10.35
N TRP A 362 7.04 -23.78 -11.21
CA TRP A 362 7.61 -24.92 -11.95
C TRP A 362 8.80 -24.50 -12.82
N LEU A 363 8.68 -23.38 -13.54
CA LEU A 363 9.80 -22.82 -14.31
C LEU A 363 10.99 -22.49 -13.41
N SER A 364 10.75 -21.87 -12.26
CA SER A 364 11.80 -21.51 -11.30
C SER A 364 12.51 -22.75 -10.74
N TYR A 365 11.76 -23.82 -10.44
CA TYR A 365 12.34 -25.07 -9.97
C TYR A 365 13.12 -25.79 -11.08
N LEU A 366 12.62 -25.82 -12.32
CA LEU A 366 13.34 -26.38 -13.47
C LEU A 366 14.64 -25.61 -13.76
N GLU A 367 14.63 -24.29 -13.61
CA GLU A 367 15.82 -23.45 -13.70
C GLU A 367 16.87 -23.81 -12.65
N TYR A 368 16.44 -24.02 -11.40
CA TYR A 368 17.27 -24.50 -10.30
C TYR A 368 17.83 -25.90 -10.60
N SER A 369 16.99 -26.86 -10.97
CA SER A 369 17.42 -28.22 -11.29
C SER A 369 18.41 -28.22 -12.45
N ARG A 370 18.23 -27.36 -13.45
CA ARG A 370 19.19 -27.21 -14.56
C ARG A 370 20.56 -26.68 -14.09
N ARG A 371 20.63 -25.91 -12.99
CA ARG A 371 21.90 -25.41 -12.43
C ARG A 371 22.59 -26.44 -11.54
N ASN A 372 21.82 -27.24 -10.81
CA ASN A 372 22.35 -28.03 -9.69
C ASN A 372 22.24 -29.57 -9.87
N GLU A 373 21.34 -30.06 -10.73
CA GLU A 373 21.23 -31.49 -11.03
C GLU A 373 22.32 -31.91 -12.03
N LYS A 374 23.13 -32.90 -11.62
CA LYS A 374 24.23 -33.45 -12.44
C LYS A 374 23.74 -34.61 -13.30
N ASP A 375 22.67 -35.28 -12.89
CA ASP A 375 22.07 -36.39 -13.62
C ASP A 375 21.14 -35.88 -14.73
N GLY A 376 21.65 -35.94 -15.96
CA GLY A 376 20.88 -35.54 -17.15
C GLY A 376 19.56 -36.30 -17.30
N ALA A 377 19.50 -37.59 -16.94
CA ALA A 377 18.29 -38.39 -17.11
C ALA A 377 17.19 -37.97 -16.13
N LYS A 378 17.56 -37.65 -14.88
CA LYS A 378 16.61 -37.10 -13.89
C LYS A 378 16.06 -35.74 -14.33
N LEU A 379 16.93 -34.87 -14.84
CA LEU A 379 16.51 -33.57 -15.34
C LEU A 379 15.53 -33.71 -16.53
N GLU A 380 15.83 -34.57 -17.49
CA GLU A 380 14.94 -34.84 -18.63
C GLU A 380 13.59 -35.39 -18.18
N LYS A 381 13.57 -36.31 -17.20
CA LYS A 381 12.33 -36.81 -16.61
C LYS A 381 11.53 -35.68 -15.96
N LEU A 382 12.17 -34.82 -15.16
CA LEU A 382 11.51 -33.70 -14.50
C LEU A 382 10.86 -32.73 -15.51
N PHE A 383 11.53 -32.45 -16.64
CA PHE A 383 10.95 -31.66 -17.72
C PHE A 383 9.72 -32.35 -18.34
N SER A 384 9.80 -33.66 -18.59
CA SER A 384 8.66 -34.42 -19.12
C SER A 384 7.46 -34.37 -18.18
N ASP A 385 7.68 -34.63 -16.89
CA ASP A 385 6.65 -34.62 -15.86
C ASP A 385 6.00 -33.23 -15.73
N ALA A 386 6.80 -32.16 -15.80
CA ALA A 386 6.32 -30.78 -15.76
C ALA A 386 5.47 -30.41 -17.00
N VAL A 387 5.90 -30.82 -18.21
CA VAL A 387 5.14 -30.58 -19.45
C VAL A 387 3.81 -31.33 -19.42
N GLU A 388 3.80 -32.59 -19.00
CA GLU A 388 2.57 -33.39 -18.90
C GLU A 388 1.56 -32.76 -17.94
N ARG A 389 2.02 -32.35 -16.75
CA ARG A 389 1.17 -31.75 -15.72
C ARG A 389 0.62 -30.38 -16.10
N LEU A 390 1.40 -29.57 -16.83
CA LEU A 390 1.05 -28.18 -17.14
C LEU A 390 0.64 -27.95 -18.60
N TRP A 391 0.45 -29.02 -19.37
CA TRP A 391 0.12 -28.91 -20.78
C TRP A 391 -1.12 -28.04 -21.03
N GLU A 392 -2.18 -28.16 -20.23
CA GLU A 392 -3.39 -27.35 -20.43
C GLU A 392 -3.26 -25.91 -19.90
N HIS A 393 -2.30 -25.68 -18.99
CA HIS A 393 -2.13 -24.40 -18.28
C HIS A 393 -0.95 -23.54 -18.80
N ASP A 394 -0.11 -24.08 -19.69
CA ASP A 394 1.01 -23.37 -20.32
C ASP A 394 0.73 -23.04 -21.80
N ALA A 395 -0.21 -22.12 -22.06
CA ALA A 395 -0.64 -21.79 -23.44
C ALA A 395 0.51 -21.40 -24.39
N GLN A 396 1.58 -20.79 -23.87
CA GLN A 396 2.76 -20.40 -24.65
C GLN A 396 3.80 -21.51 -24.78
N ARG A 397 3.60 -22.65 -24.11
CA ARG A 397 4.53 -23.77 -24.05
C ARG A 397 5.91 -23.35 -23.53
N LYS A 398 5.96 -22.43 -22.56
CA LYS A 398 7.19 -21.91 -21.96
C LYS A 398 8.11 -23.03 -21.48
N ILE A 399 7.58 -24.06 -20.83
CA ILE A 399 8.38 -25.19 -20.32
C ILE A 399 8.98 -25.98 -21.48
N ALA A 400 8.17 -26.34 -22.48
CA ALA A 400 8.63 -27.08 -23.65
C ALA A 400 9.65 -26.27 -24.48
N ARG A 401 9.44 -24.96 -24.64
CA ARG A 401 10.41 -24.05 -25.29
C ARG A 401 11.74 -24.00 -24.51
N PHE A 402 11.67 -23.94 -23.18
CA PHE A 402 12.86 -23.96 -22.34
C PHE A 402 13.62 -25.29 -22.49
N HIS A 403 12.90 -26.41 -22.44
CA HIS A 403 13.46 -27.76 -22.61
C HIS A 403 14.14 -27.93 -23.98
N ALA A 404 13.48 -27.52 -25.08
CA ALA A 404 14.04 -27.63 -26.43
C ALA A 404 15.34 -26.82 -26.59
N ARG A 405 15.43 -25.63 -25.99
CA ARG A 405 16.66 -24.81 -26.01
C ARG A 405 17.81 -25.50 -25.27
N LEU A 406 17.53 -26.16 -24.15
CA LEU A 406 18.54 -26.90 -23.40
C LEU A 406 19.06 -28.11 -24.17
N LEU A 407 18.17 -28.87 -24.80
CA LEU A 407 18.53 -30.02 -25.63
C LEU A 407 19.39 -29.63 -26.82
N ALA A 408 19.01 -28.56 -27.53
CA ALA A 408 19.79 -28.03 -28.65
C ALA A 408 21.19 -27.60 -28.21
N LYS A 409 21.31 -26.92 -27.05
CA LYS A 409 22.61 -26.53 -26.49
C LYS A 409 23.47 -27.72 -26.06
N LYS A 410 22.87 -28.86 -25.72
CA LYS A 410 23.56 -30.14 -25.46
C LYS A 410 23.79 -30.97 -26.74
N GLU A 411 23.72 -30.34 -27.92
CA GLU A 411 23.91 -30.95 -29.24
C GLU A 411 22.85 -32.03 -29.60
N ASN A 412 21.75 -32.13 -28.85
CA ASN A 412 20.65 -33.05 -29.14
C ASN A 412 19.54 -32.35 -29.94
N MET A 413 19.88 -31.94 -31.17
CA MET A 413 18.96 -31.20 -32.03
C MET A 413 17.76 -32.05 -32.49
N GLN A 414 17.92 -33.38 -32.59
CA GLN A 414 16.83 -34.28 -32.96
C GLN A 414 15.70 -34.28 -31.93
N ALA A 415 16.04 -34.36 -30.63
CA ALA A 415 15.06 -34.26 -29.56
C ALA A 415 14.43 -32.85 -29.50
N ALA A 416 15.22 -31.79 -29.68
CA ALA A 416 14.71 -30.42 -29.73
C ALA A 416 13.68 -30.21 -30.85
N ARG A 417 13.94 -30.75 -32.06
CA ARG A 417 12.98 -30.71 -33.19
C ARG A 417 11.69 -31.48 -32.90
N LYS A 418 11.76 -32.60 -32.17
CA LYS A 418 10.57 -33.36 -31.74
C LYS A 418 9.68 -32.52 -30.82
N ILE A 419 10.27 -31.83 -29.85
CA ILE A 419 9.54 -30.93 -28.95
C ILE A 419 8.93 -29.76 -29.72
N TRP A 420 9.69 -29.11 -30.60
CA TRP A 420 9.19 -28.01 -31.43
C TRP A 420 8.07 -28.44 -32.38
N SER A 421 8.09 -29.66 -32.87
CA SER A 421 6.99 -30.22 -33.67
C SER A 421 5.71 -30.37 -32.83
N GLY A 422 5.83 -30.71 -31.54
CA GLY A 422 4.71 -30.70 -30.60
C GLY A 422 4.20 -29.28 -30.31
N ILE A 423 5.10 -28.32 -30.06
CA ILE A 423 4.75 -26.90 -29.83
C ILE A 423 3.99 -26.33 -31.02
N LEU A 424 4.50 -26.53 -32.25
CA LEU A 424 3.88 -26.01 -33.48
C LEU A 424 2.70 -26.87 -33.98
N GLY A 425 2.46 -28.01 -33.34
CA GLY A 425 1.24 -28.81 -33.54
C GLY A 425 0.03 -28.16 -32.87
N ASP A 426 0.24 -27.34 -31.85
CA ASP A 426 -0.81 -26.59 -31.16
C ASP A 426 -1.30 -25.42 -32.01
N ALA A 427 -2.62 -25.32 -32.21
CA ALA A 427 -3.25 -24.27 -33.00
C ALA A 427 -2.89 -22.86 -32.51
N THR A 428 -2.72 -22.68 -31.19
CA THR A 428 -2.37 -21.39 -30.58
C THR A 428 -0.97 -20.90 -30.99
N ASN A 429 0.00 -21.81 -31.08
CA ASN A 429 1.39 -21.50 -31.38
C ASN A 429 1.69 -21.57 -32.89
N LYS A 430 0.97 -22.42 -33.63
CA LYS A 430 1.14 -22.61 -35.08
C LYS A 430 0.93 -21.32 -35.88
N GLY A 431 -0.03 -20.49 -35.48
CA GLY A 431 -0.33 -19.22 -36.15
C GLY A 431 0.68 -18.09 -35.83
N LEU A 432 1.47 -18.25 -34.77
CA LEU A 432 2.28 -17.17 -34.19
C LEU A 432 3.65 -17.07 -34.84
N ALA A 433 3.93 -15.97 -35.54
CA ALA A 433 5.22 -15.74 -36.20
C ALA A 433 6.41 -15.80 -35.23
N THR A 434 6.26 -15.33 -33.99
CA THR A 434 7.34 -15.35 -32.99
C THR A 434 7.76 -16.77 -32.61
N ALA A 435 6.84 -17.73 -32.55
CA ALA A 435 7.17 -19.13 -32.27
C ALA A 435 8.03 -19.75 -33.40
N TRP A 436 7.68 -19.48 -34.65
CA TRP A 436 8.45 -19.95 -35.81
C TRP A 436 9.82 -19.30 -35.92
N LEU A 437 9.92 -17.99 -35.67
CA LEU A 437 11.20 -17.27 -35.66
C LEU A 437 12.10 -17.79 -34.53
N GLU A 438 11.55 -18.07 -33.34
CA GLU A 438 12.31 -18.72 -32.26
C GLU A 438 12.86 -20.09 -32.67
N PHE A 439 12.05 -20.93 -33.33
CA PHE A 439 12.51 -22.23 -33.79
C PHE A 439 13.57 -22.11 -34.89
N ALA A 440 13.37 -21.22 -35.86
CA ALA A 440 14.34 -20.95 -36.93
C ALA A 440 15.67 -20.44 -36.36
N ASN A 441 15.63 -19.56 -35.37
CA ASN A 441 16.83 -19.06 -34.69
C ASN A 441 17.56 -20.15 -33.90
N LEU A 442 16.83 -21.07 -33.26
CA LEU A 442 17.44 -22.20 -32.57
C LEU A 442 18.15 -23.13 -33.56
N GLU A 443 17.50 -23.43 -34.69
CA GLU A 443 18.08 -24.25 -35.76
C GLU A 443 19.24 -23.55 -36.47
N ARG A 444 19.23 -22.22 -36.57
CA ARG A 444 20.35 -21.42 -37.09
C ARG A 444 21.60 -21.54 -36.20
N GLN A 445 21.42 -21.62 -34.89
CA GLN A 445 22.53 -21.66 -33.93
C GLN A 445 23.14 -23.05 -33.75
N TYR A 446 22.32 -24.11 -33.71
CA TYR A 446 22.75 -25.46 -33.33
C TYR A 446 22.41 -26.55 -34.36
N GLY A 447 21.74 -26.18 -35.44
CA GLY A 447 21.16 -27.10 -36.41
C GLY A 447 21.75 -26.95 -37.80
N GLU A 448 20.97 -27.39 -38.78
CA GLU A 448 21.41 -27.48 -40.18
C GLU A 448 20.79 -26.35 -41.03
N VAL A 449 21.59 -25.73 -41.89
CA VAL A 449 21.16 -24.64 -42.80
C VAL A 449 19.92 -25.04 -43.63
N ASN A 450 19.86 -26.29 -44.09
CA ASN A 450 18.72 -26.78 -44.87
C ASN A 450 17.43 -26.92 -44.05
N GLN A 451 17.56 -27.22 -42.76
CA GLN A 451 16.40 -27.26 -41.86
C GLN A 451 15.88 -25.85 -41.57
N VAL A 452 16.77 -24.86 -41.41
CA VAL A 452 16.37 -23.44 -41.27
C VAL A 452 15.51 -23.00 -42.46
N ARG A 453 15.95 -23.29 -43.69
CA ARG A 453 15.17 -22.99 -44.92
C ARG A 453 13.82 -23.70 -44.94
N SER A 454 13.77 -24.96 -44.48
CA SER A 454 12.53 -25.73 -44.37
C SER A 454 11.56 -25.11 -43.35
N ILE A 455 12.08 -24.65 -42.20
CA ILE A 455 11.30 -23.99 -41.16
C ILE A 455 10.66 -22.71 -41.69
N TYR A 456 11.40 -21.84 -42.39
CA TYR A 456 10.83 -20.60 -42.96
C TYR A 456 9.72 -20.87 -43.98
N LYS A 457 9.91 -21.87 -44.86
CA LYS A 457 8.86 -22.28 -45.81
C LYS A 457 7.59 -22.74 -45.10
N ARG A 458 7.75 -23.58 -44.07
CA ARG A 458 6.63 -24.06 -43.24
C ARG A 458 5.95 -22.92 -42.49
N ALA A 459 6.72 -21.99 -41.94
CA ALA A 459 6.23 -20.82 -41.23
C ALA A 459 5.33 -19.95 -42.13
N LEU A 460 5.77 -19.62 -43.35
CA LEU A 460 4.97 -18.81 -44.29
C LEU A 460 3.66 -19.50 -44.72
N SER A 461 3.63 -20.84 -44.72
CA SER A 461 2.40 -21.59 -45.02
C SER A 461 1.43 -21.71 -43.84
N ALA A 462 1.93 -21.55 -42.60
CA ALA A 462 1.18 -21.83 -41.38
C ALA A 462 0.81 -20.58 -40.58
N CYS A 463 1.60 -19.50 -40.66
CA CYS A 463 1.38 -18.27 -39.91
C CYS A 463 0.19 -17.48 -40.44
N THR A 464 -0.66 -17.04 -39.51
CA THR A 464 -1.83 -16.21 -39.81
C THR A 464 -1.56 -14.72 -39.62
N GLU A 465 -0.48 -14.38 -38.90
CA GLU A 465 -0.12 -13.03 -38.49
C GLU A 465 1.33 -12.72 -38.88
N TRP A 466 1.62 -11.47 -39.25
CA TRP A 466 2.97 -10.90 -39.32
C TRP A 466 3.97 -11.66 -40.22
N GLN A 467 3.49 -12.20 -41.34
CA GLN A 467 4.29 -12.92 -42.33
C GLN A 467 5.48 -12.11 -42.87
N GLN A 468 5.35 -10.78 -42.93
CA GLN A 468 6.44 -9.91 -43.39
C GLN A 468 7.71 -10.06 -42.54
N ALA A 469 7.58 -10.23 -41.21
CA ALA A 469 8.73 -10.41 -40.33
C ALA A 469 9.50 -11.72 -40.65
N ILE A 470 8.77 -12.78 -41.01
CA ILE A 470 9.36 -14.07 -41.42
C ILE A 470 10.06 -13.94 -42.77
N VAL A 471 9.44 -13.21 -43.72
CA VAL A 471 10.04 -12.93 -45.03
C VAL A 471 11.33 -12.14 -44.87
N ASP A 472 11.30 -11.07 -44.07
CA ASP A 472 12.46 -10.19 -43.87
C ASP A 472 13.63 -10.95 -43.20
N ASP A 473 13.33 -11.77 -42.19
CA ASP A 473 14.34 -12.58 -41.50
C ASP A 473 14.92 -13.70 -42.39
N TRP A 474 14.08 -14.38 -43.20
CA TRP A 474 14.57 -15.38 -44.16
C TRP A 474 15.44 -14.74 -45.25
N LEU A 475 15.04 -13.58 -45.79
CA LEU A 475 15.84 -12.85 -46.76
C LEU A 475 17.18 -12.40 -46.17
N MET A 476 17.21 -11.97 -44.91
CA MET A 476 18.46 -11.64 -44.23
C MET A 476 19.35 -12.87 -44.07
N PHE A 477 18.78 -14.00 -43.66
CA PHE A 477 19.51 -15.26 -43.54
C PHE A 477 20.17 -15.71 -44.85
N GLU A 478 19.46 -15.63 -45.99
CA GLU A 478 20.04 -15.98 -47.29
C GLU A 478 21.07 -14.95 -47.78
N ARG A 479 20.96 -13.67 -47.38
CA ARG A 479 22.00 -12.66 -47.68
C ARG A 479 23.30 -12.95 -46.93
N GLU A 480 23.21 -13.47 -45.71
CA GLU A 480 24.37 -13.78 -44.87
C GLU A 480 25.02 -15.12 -45.22
N ASN A 481 24.21 -16.15 -45.54
CA ASN A 481 24.66 -17.53 -45.62
C ASN A 481 24.41 -18.21 -46.98
N GLY A 482 23.61 -17.59 -47.86
CA GLY A 482 23.18 -18.16 -49.12
C GLY A 482 23.95 -17.62 -50.32
N THR A 483 23.78 -18.28 -51.47
CA THR A 483 24.26 -17.77 -52.75
C THR A 483 23.27 -16.75 -53.33
N LEU A 484 23.69 -15.98 -54.34
CA LEU A 484 22.77 -15.10 -55.07
C LEU A 484 21.57 -15.86 -55.65
N GLU A 485 21.78 -17.10 -56.09
CA GLU A 485 20.71 -17.97 -56.59
C GLU A 485 19.70 -18.30 -55.48
N ASP A 486 20.18 -18.57 -54.26
CA ASP A 486 19.32 -18.84 -53.09
C ASP A 486 18.52 -17.61 -52.68
N VAL A 487 19.12 -16.41 -52.73
CA VAL A 487 18.43 -15.14 -52.45
C VAL A 487 17.31 -14.90 -53.47
N LEU A 488 17.57 -15.13 -54.76
CA LEU A 488 16.56 -14.97 -55.82
C LEU A 488 15.41 -15.98 -55.65
N LYS A 489 15.73 -17.25 -55.37
CA LYS A 489 14.75 -18.30 -55.08
C LYS A 489 13.92 -17.97 -53.84
N CYS A 490 14.54 -17.45 -52.78
CA CYS A 490 13.85 -17.00 -51.57
C CYS A 490 12.85 -15.88 -51.88
N VAL A 491 13.27 -14.83 -52.60
CA VAL A 491 12.40 -13.72 -53.01
C VAL A 491 11.19 -14.21 -53.82
N GLU A 492 11.40 -15.12 -54.76
CA GLU A 492 10.33 -15.70 -55.57
C GLU A 492 9.37 -16.56 -54.74
N THR A 493 9.91 -17.37 -53.83
CA THR A 493 9.13 -18.23 -52.91
C THR A 493 8.31 -17.41 -51.92
N CYS A 494 8.86 -16.34 -51.35
CA CYS A 494 8.12 -15.45 -50.45
C CYS A 494 6.99 -14.73 -51.19
N LYS A 495 7.23 -14.24 -52.41
CA LYS A 495 6.20 -13.58 -53.24
C LYS A 495 5.06 -14.52 -53.60
N SER A 496 5.35 -15.77 -53.95
CA SER A 496 4.32 -16.75 -54.31
C SER A 496 3.51 -17.18 -53.09
N LEU A 497 4.15 -17.50 -51.97
CA LEU A 497 3.46 -17.98 -50.76
C LEU A 497 2.59 -16.90 -50.09
N VAL A 498 3.08 -15.65 -50.01
CA VAL A 498 2.29 -14.53 -49.47
C VAL A 498 1.06 -14.25 -50.35
N LYS A 499 1.21 -14.35 -51.68
CA LYS A 499 0.10 -14.16 -52.63
C LYS A 499 -0.95 -15.27 -52.54
N VAL A 500 -0.52 -16.53 -52.42
CA VAL A 500 -1.41 -17.69 -52.25
C VAL A 500 -2.19 -17.57 -50.93
N TYR A 501 -1.52 -17.17 -49.86
CA TYR A 501 -2.17 -16.98 -48.56
C TYR A 501 -3.21 -15.84 -48.56
N ALA A 502 -2.89 -14.70 -49.17
CA ALA A 502 -3.84 -13.59 -49.32
C ALA A 502 -5.11 -14.00 -50.08
N GLN A 503 -4.98 -14.89 -51.08
CA GLN A 503 -6.09 -15.44 -51.84
C GLN A 503 -6.92 -16.46 -51.05
N THR A 504 -6.27 -17.35 -50.27
CA THR A 504 -6.99 -18.34 -49.44
C THR A 504 -7.74 -17.69 -48.29
N TYR A 505 -7.19 -16.65 -47.66
CA TYR A 505 -7.87 -15.89 -46.61
C TYR A 505 -9.09 -15.11 -47.15
N SER A 506 -8.97 -14.50 -48.34
CA SER A 506 -10.09 -13.84 -49.01
C SER A 506 -11.22 -14.80 -49.40
N ASN A 507 -10.89 -16.06 -49.72
CA ASN A 507 -11.89 -17.07 -50.09
C ASN A 507 -12.59 -17.68 -48.87
N GLN A 508 -11.87 -17.86 -47.75
CA GLN A 508 -12.46 -18.36 -46.50
C GLN A 508 -13.46 -17.37 -45.87
N ASN A 509 -13.19 -16.06 -45.94
CA ASN A 509 -14.14 -15.01 -45.51
C ASN A 509 -15.37 -14.86 -46.41
N ASN A 510 -15.32 -15.38 -47.65
CA ASN A 510 -16.45 -15.36 -48.57
C ASN A 510 -17.36 -16.59 -48.42
N GLN A 511 -16.85 -17.72 -47.90
CA GLN A 511 -17.64 -18.93 -47.64
C GLN A 511 -18.46 -18.85 -46.33
N SER A 512 -18.00 -18.12 -45.31
CA SER A 512 -18.75 -17.91 -44.07
C SER A 512 -19.97 -16.98 -44.21
N ASN A 513 -20.12 -16.30 -45.36
CA ASN A 513 -21.29 -15.48 -45.67
C ASN A 513 -22.36 -16.21 -46.52
N ASP A 514 -22.11 -17.45 -46.94
CA ASP A 514 -23.00 -18.20 -47.86
C ASP A 514 -23.96 -19.16 -47.11
N ASP A 515 -23.69 -19.50 -45.85
CA ASP A 515 -24.55 -20.39 -45.02
C ASP A 515 -25.75 -19.67 -44.37
N THR A 516 -25.99 -18.38 -44.65
CA THR A 516 -27.07 -17.61 -43.99
C THR A 516 -28.07 -16.94 -44.93
N ARG A 517 -28.38 -17.52 -46.10
CA ARG A 517 -29.52 -17.05 -46.91
C ARG A 517 -30.26 -18.18 -47.63
N MET A 518 -31.20 -18.80 -46.92
CA MET A 518 -32.41 -19.33 -47.55
C MET A 518 -33.59 -18.38 -47.32
N ASP A 519 -34.28 -18.15 -48.44
CA ASP A 519 -35.67 -17.76 -48.61
C ASP A 519 -36.09 -16.30 -48.37
N THR A 520 -36.32 -15.57 -49.47
CA THR A 520 -37.67 -15.10 -49.84
C THR A 520 -37.63 -14.39 -51.19
N SER A 521 -38.71 -14.62 -51.93
CA SER A 521 -38.99 -14.21 -53.29
C SER A 521 -39.32 -12.72 -53.45
N ASP A 522 -39.25 -12.30 -54.72
CA ASP A 522 -40.09 -11.30 -55.39
C ASP A 522 -39.50 -9.94 -55.84
N VAL A 523 -39.14 -9.93 -57.14
CA VAL A 523 -39.70 -9.08 -58.21
C VAL A 523 -39.60 -7.54 -58.09
N LYS A 524 -38.58 -7.03 -58.78
CA LYS A 524 -38.56 -5.97 -59.83
C LYS A 524 -38.72 -4.47 -59.49
N LYS A 525 -37.86 -3.72 -60.25
CA LYS A 525 -37.92 -2.33 -60.77
C LYS A 525 -37.54 -1.22 -59.75
N GLY A 526 -36.58 -0.33 -60.01
CA GLY A 526 -35.73 -0.10 -61.17
C GLY A 526 -34.95 1.21 -61.01
N THR A 527 -33.77 1.30 -61.65
CA THR A 527 -33.14 2.49 -62.27
C THR A 527 -33.07 3.82 -61.47
N LYS A 528 -31.93 4.50 -61.32
CA LYS A 528 -30.90 4.84 -62.34
C LYS A 528 -29.74 5.63 -61.69
N ARG A 529 -28.49 5.28 -62.08
CA ARG A 529 -27.37 6.14 -62.57
C ARG A 529 -26.76 7.20 -61.60
N LYS A 530 -25.45 7.53 -61.57
CA LYS A 530 -24.27 7.31 -62.44
C LYS A 530 -23.01 7.91 -61.74
N GLN A 531 -21.80 7.40 -62.04
CA GLN A 531 -20.51 8.10 -62.33
C GLN A 531 -19.34 7.15 -61.95
N HIS A 532 -18.70 6.46 -62.91
CA HIS A 532 -17.68 6.85 -63.91
C HIS A 532 -16.30 7.21 -63.33
N ARG A 533 -15.31 6.42 -63.77
CA ARG A 533 -13.88 6.35 -63.44
C ARG A 533 -13.06 6.87 -64.63
N GLU A 534 -11.73 6.97 -64.46
CA GLU A 534 -10.65 6.99 -65.48
C GLU A 534 -10.29 8.37 -66.07
N GLU A 535 -9.02 8.76 -66.34
CA GLU A 535 -7.67 8.23 -66.06
C GLU A 535 -6.60 9.28 -66.54
N ILE A 536 -5.35 9.10 -66.08
CA ILE A 536 -4.04 9.40 -66.74
C ILE A 536 -3.50 10.86 -66.88
N GLY A 537 -2.32 11.10 -66.25
CA GLY A 537 -1.06 11.31 -67.00
C GLY A 537 -0.26 12.63 -66.83
N GLN A 538 0.96 12.57 -66.26
CA GLN A 538 2.27 12.82 -66.94
C GLN A 538 3.44 13.21 -66.00
N LYS A 539 4.66 12.87 -66.45
CA LYS A 539 5.98 12.77 -65.79
C LYS A 539 6.75 14.11 -65.67
N LYS A 540 7.67 14.22 -64.68
CA LYS A 540 9.06 14.74 -64.86
C LYS A 540 10.03 14.32 -63.71
N ARG A 541 11.28 14.04 -64.10
CA ARG A 541 12.55 13.61 -63.42
C ARG A 541 13.05 14.61 -62.34
N MET A 542 13.99 14.39 -61.39
CA MET A 542 14.89 13.32 -60.90
C MET A 542 15.51 13.75 -59.52
N LYS A 543 15.57 12.81 -58.54
CA LYS A 543 16.55 12.42 -57.46
C LYS A 543 17.66 13.37 -56.91
N PRO A 544 18.33 13.08 -55.74
CA PRO A 544 17.96 12.29 -54.54
C PRO A 544 18.39 12.90 -53.16
N ASP A 545 17.91 12.28 -52.07
CA ASP A 545 18.69 11.78 -50.91
C ASP A 545 18.18 12.15 -49.50
N LYS A 546 18.12 11.09 -48.67
CA LYS A 546 18.11 10.96 -47.20
C LYS A 546 16.90 11.33 -46.31
N THR A 547 16.60 10.31 -45.50
CA THR A 547 16.00 10.29 -44.14
C THR A 547 14.53 10.66 -44.00
N HIS A 548 13.68 9.64 -43.88
CA HIS A 548 12.39 9.77 -43.21
C HIS A 548 12.25 8.70 -42.13
N GLU A 549 12.39 9.18 -40.89
CA GLU A 549 11.80 8.59 -39.70
C GLU A 549 10.28 8.58 -39.83
N ASP A 550 9.68 7.49 -39.38
CA ASP A 550 8.24 7.24 -39.36
C ASP A 550 7.58 8.11 -38.27
N LYS A 551 6.79 9.12 -38.68
CA LYS A 551 5.93 9.91 -37.78
C LYS A 551 4.48 9.50 -37.95
N SER A 552 3.91 8.97 -36.87
CA SER A 552 2.48 8.72 -36.69
C SER A 552 1.64 10.01 -36.79
N PRO A 553 0.32 9.93 -37.07
CA PRO A 553 -0.50 11.09 -37.39
C PRO A 553 -0.74 11.96 -36.15
N GLN A 554 -0.19 13.17 -36.13
CA GLN A 554 -0.52 14.18 -35.12
C GLN A 554 -1.93 14.74 -35.39
N GLN A 555 -2.83 14.53 -34.44
CA GLN A 555 -4.10 15.25 -34.32
C GLN A 555 -3.84 16.77 -34.36
N LYS A 556 -4.48 17.48 -35.29
CA LYS A 556 -4.41 18.95 -35.37
C LYS A 556 -4.88 19.54 -34.05
N ARG A 557 -3.98 20.23 -33.36
CA ARG A 557 -4.24 20.95 -32.10
C ARG A 557 -4.83 22.32 -32.43
N LEU A 558 -5.87 22.74 -31.71
CA LEU A 558 -6.57 23.99 -31.98
C LEU A 558 -5.63 25.19 -31.79
N GLU A 559 -5.65 26.14 -32.74
CA GLU A 559 -4.80 27.34 -32.71
C GLU A 559 -5.40 28.37 -31.74
N LYS A 560 -4.70 28.62 -30.63
CA LYS A 560 -5.22 29.31 -29.45
C LYS A 560 -4.86 30.79 -29.46
N ASP A 561 -5.76 31.62 -29.97
CA ASP A 561 -5.63 33.08 -29.87
C ASP A 561 -6.29 33.59 -28.56
N PRO A 562 -5.56 34.29 -27.67
CA PRO A 562 -6.10 34.84 -26.43
C PRO A 562 -7.33 35.72 -26.58
N LYS A 563 -7.52 36.39 -27.73
CA LYS A 563 -8.63 37.34 -27.94
C LYS A 563 -9.92 36.71 -28.43
N THR A 564 -9.83 35.54 -29.07
CA THR A 564 -11.00 34.89 -29.68
C THR A 564 -11.27 33.49 -29.10
N THR A 565 -10.46 33.04 -28.15
CA THR A 565 -10.58 31.72 -27.52
C THR A 565 -10.84 31.84 -26.02
N VAL A 566 -11.87 31.16 -25.52
CA VAL A 566 -12.17 31.07 -24.08
C VAL A 566 -11.81 29.70 -23.52
N PHE A 567 -11.39 29.67 -22.26
CA PHE A 567 -11.12 28.46 -21.49
C PHE A 567 -12.35 28.05 -20.70
N VAL A 568 -12.77 26.79 -20.87
CA VAL A 568 -13.94 26.23 -20.21
C VAL A 568 -13.51 25.13 -19.24
N SER A 569 -13.96 25.18 -18.00
CA SER A 569 -13.58 24.23 -16.93
C SER A 569 -14.77 23.75 -16.11
N ASN A 570 -14.54 22.72 -15.27
CA ASN A 570 -15.57 22.06 -14.47
C ASN A 570 -16.64 21.33 -15.32
N LEU A 571 -16.24 20.84 -16.48
CA LEU A 571 -17.09 19.99 -17.33
C LEU A 571 -17.34 18.63 -16.65
N HIS A 572 -18.54 18.08 -16.80
CA HIS A 572 -18.79 16.69 -16.41
C HIS A 572 -18.00 15.74 -17.32
N SER A 573 -17.57 14.58 -16.81
CA SER A 573 -16.74 13.64 -17.58
C SER A 573 -17.45 13.03 -18.80
N SER A 574 -18.79 13.07 -18.83
CA SER A 574 -19.64 12.70 -19.96
C SER A 574 -19.68 13.74 -21.08
N VAL A 575 -19.31 14.99 -20.80
CA VAL A 575 -19.48 16.10 -21.74
C VAL A 575 -18.54 15.93 -22.92
N LYS A 576 -19.13 15.87 -24.13
CA LYS A 576 -18.40 15.81 -25.41
C LYS A 576 -18.51 17.13 -26.17
N GLU A 577 -17.68 17.30 -27.19
CA GLU A 577 -17.62 18.52 -28.01
C GLU A 577 -18.97 18.95 -28.60
N LYS A 578 -19.87 17.99 -28.92
CA LYS A 578 -21.22 18.28 -29.43
C LYS A 578 -22.07 19.12 -28.47
N GLN A 579 -22.07 18.78 -27.19
CA GLN A 579 -22.87 19.48 -26.17
C GLN A 579 -22.34 20.90 -25.90
N LEU A 580 -21.03 21.09 -25.97
CA LEU A 580 -20.44 22.43 -25.89
C LEU A 580 -20.75 23.28 -27.13
N LYS A 581 -20.87 22.67 -28.30
CA LYS A 581 -21.28 23.36 -29.54
C LYS A 581 -22.77 23.72 -29.53
N GLU A 582 -23.61 22.95 -28.86
CA GLU A 582 -25.02 23.28 -28.63
C GLU A 582 -25.19 24.46 -27.67
N LEU A 583 -24.38 24.54 -26.60
CA LEU A 583 -24.38 25.68 -25.68
C LEU A 583 -23.83 26.98 -26.30
N PHE A 584 -22.85 26.86 -27.20
CA PHE A 584 -22.22 27.99 -27.87
C PHE A 584 -22.34 27.81 -29.39
N PRO A 585 -23.52 28.04 -30.00
CA PRO A 585 -23.74 27.82 -31.42
C PRO A 585 -22.87 28.70 -32.33
N ASN A 586 -22.41 29.85 -31.81
CA ASN A 586 -21.51 30.77 -32.51
C ASN A 586 -20.03 30.34 -32.43
N ALA A 587 -19.71 29.22 -31.76
CA ALA A 587 -18.35 28.68 -31.70
C ALA A 587 -17.89 28.14 -33.06
N THR A 588 -16.75 28.62 -33.52
CA THR A 588 -16.09 28.15 -34.76
C THR A 588 -15.48 26.77 -34.54
N GLU A 589 -14.80 26.56 -33.41
CA GLU A 589 -14.13 25.31 -33.05
C GLU A 589 -14.22 25.05 -31.54
N VAL A 590 -14.34 23.78 -31.15
CA VAL A 590 -14.43 23.33 -29.75
C VAL A 590 -13.47 22.16 -29.56
N GLU A 591 -12.60 22.22 -28.54
CA GLU A 591 -11.67 21.15 -28.18
C GLU A 591 -11.86 20.76 -26.71
N VAL A 592 -12.22 19.49 -26.44
CA VAL A 592 -12.23 18.95 -25.06
C VAL A 592 -10.89 18.27 -24.78
N ALA A 593 -10.28 18.56 -23.63
CA ALA A 593 -8.99 17.97 -23.28
C ALA A 593 -9.16 16.55 -22.72
N TYR A 594 -8.52 15.57 -23.36
CA TYR A 594 -8.47 14.18 -22.90
C TYR A 594 -7.07 13.82 -22.37
N ASP A 595 -7.00 12.86 -21.45
CA ASP A 595 -5.75 12.28 -20.95
C ASP A 595 -5.25 11.16 -21.90
N LYS A 596 -4.02 10.69 -21.74
CA LYS A 596 -3.39 9.61 -22.56
C LYS A 596 -4.19 8.29 -22.57
N LYS A 597 -5.09 8.11 -21.60
CA LYS A 597 -5.99 6.95 -21.46
C LYS A 597 -7.41 7.21 -22.01
N GLY A 598 -7.63 8.31 -22.74
CA GLY A 598 -8.94 8.66 -23.35
C GLY A 598 -9.99 9.20 -22.38
N ARG A 599 -9.65 9.45 -21.11
CA ARG A 599 -10.58 10.03 -20.11
C ARG A 599 -10.58 11.56 -20.20
N SER A 600 -11.75 12.18 -20.15
CA SER A 600 -11.88 13.65 -20.15
C SER A 600 -11.18 14.26 -18.94
N ARG A 601 -10.40 15.31 -19.16
CA ARG A 601 -9.77 16.10 -18.10
C ARG A 601 -10.71 17.16 -17.53
N CYS A 602 -11.99 17.14 -17.93
CA CYS A 602 -13.05 18.01 -17.42
C CYS A 602 -12.82 19.51 -17.70
N TYR A 603 -12.08 19.83 -18.77
CA TYR A 603 -11.91 21.19 -19.31
C TYR A 603 -11.73 21.15 -20.83
N GLY A 604 -11.92 22.30 -21.49
CA GLY A 604 -11.81 22.46 -22.93
C GLY A 604 -11.57 23.91 -23.35
N TYR A 605 -11.51 24.14 -24.66
CA TYR A 605 -11.29 25.44 -25.28
C TYR A 605 -12.35 25.66 -26.35
N ILE A 606 -12.90 26.87 -26.41
CA ILE A 606 -13.89 27.27 -27.42
C ILE A 606 -13.36 28.50 -28.15
N LYS A 607 -13.26 28.40 -29.48
CA LYS A 607 -12.84 29.49 -30.35
C LYS A 607 -14.03 30.10 -31.07
N PHE A 608 -14.09 31.42 -31.06
CA PHE A 608 -15.09 32.22 -31.74
C PHE A 608 -14.47 32.95 -32.94
N ALA A 609 -15.33 33.40 -33.86
CA ALA A 609 -14.89 34.15 -35.02
C ALA A 609 -14.61 35.62 -34.68
N LYS A 610 -15.33 36.17 -33.69
CA LYS A 610 -15.23 37.56 -33.25
C LYS A 610 -14.91 37.66 -31.75
N GLU A 611 -14.16 38.70 -31.38
CA GLU A 611 -13.84 39.01 -29.97
C GLU A 611 -15.10 39.34 -29.14
N GLU A 612 -16.11 39.97 -29.76
CA GLU A 612 -17.40 40.27 -29.12
C GLU A 612 -18.17 39.00 -28.69
N GLU A 613 -18.05 37.92 -29.45
CA GLU A 613 -18.67 36.62 -29.14
C GLU A 613 -17.96 35.94 -27.97
N ALA A 614 -16.63 36.06 -27.89
CA ALA A 614 -15.84 35.58 -26.75
C ALA A 614 -16.20 36.33 -25.46
N MET A 615 -16.38 37.65 -25.53
CA MET A 615 -16.86 38.47 -24.40
C MET A 615 -18.27 38.07 -23.94
N THR A 616 -19.17 37.77 -24.88
CA THR A 616 -20.53 37.30 -24.57
C THR A 616 -20.51 35.93 -23.90
N ALA A 617 -19.62 35.02 -24.34
CA ALA A 617 -19.41 33.73 -23.70
C ALA A 617 -18.84 33.87 -22.28
N LEU A 618 -17.92 34.81 -22.04
CA LEU A 618 -17.41 35.11 -20.69
C LEU A 618 -18.50 35.63 -19.74
N ALA A 619 -19.46 36.40 -20.25
CA ALA A 619 -20.62 36.85 -19.48
C ALA A 619 -21.60 35.71 -19.13
N SER A 620 -21.53 34.59 -19.85
CA SER A 620 -22.38 33.40 -19.68
C SER A 620 -21.78 32.37 -18.72
N ASP A 621 -20.96 32.81 -17.76
CA ASP A 621 -20.34 31.95 -16.75
C ASP A 621 -21.40 31.24 -15.88
N ARG A 622 -21.13 29.98 -15.48
CA ARG A 622 -21.94 29.14 -14.59
C ARG A 622 -23.24 28.56 -15.16
N ILE A 623 -23.42 28.54 -16.47
CA ILE A 623 -24.54 27.79 -17.08
C ILE A 623 -24.43 26.31 -16.66
N PRO A 624 -25.49 25.71 -16.10
CA PRO A 624 -25.48 24.30 -15.71
C PRO A 624 -25.50 23.41 -16.95
N LEU A 625 -24.53 22.49 -17.05
CA LEU A 625 -24.44 21.44 -18.06
C LEU A 625 -24.25 20.09 -17.35
N ASP A 626 -25.13 19.12 -17.63
CA ASP A 626 -25.17 17.82 -16.94
C ASP A 626 -25.12 17.96 -15.39
N GLY A 627 -25.85 18.94 -14.84
CA GLY A 627 -25.93 19.18 -13.39
C GLY A 627 -24.71 19.85 -12.76
N ARG A 628 -23.73 20.33 -13.55
CA ARG A 628 -22.56 21.09 -13.07
C ARG A 628 -22.48 22.47 -13.70
N PRO A 629 -22.18 23.54 -12.94
CA PRO A 629 -21.96 24.86 -13.52
C PRO A 629 -20.66 24.86 -14.32
N VAL A 630 -20.76 25.21 -15.59
CA VAL A 630 -19.62 25.35 -16.50
C VAL A 630 -18.91 26.68 -16.19
N PHE A 631 -17.60 26.64 -15.94
CA PHE A 631 -16.83 27.86 -15.67
C PHE A 631 -16.09 28.34 -16.91
N ILE A 632 -16.30 29.59 -17.30
CA ILE A 632 -15.75 30.21 -18.53
C ILE A 632 -14.78 31.32 -18.11
N SER A 633 -13.56 31.29 -18.64
CA SER A 633 -12.54 32.31 -18.34
C SER A 633 -11.67 32.62 -19.54
N GLU A 634 -11.02 33.78 -19.51
CA GLU A 634 -10.10 34.21 -20.57
C GLU A 634 -8.89 33.27 -20.73
N LEU A 635 -8.48 33.04 -21.97
CA LEU A 635 -7.31 32.22 -22.28
C LEU A 635 -6.01 32.96 -21.93
N LYS A 636 -5.39 32.59 -20.80
CA LYS A 636 -4.09 33.15 -20.38
C LYS A 636 -2.93 32.59 -21.23
N PRO A 637 -2.02 33.43 -21.77
CA PRO A 637 -0.87 32.97 -22.54
C PRO A 637 0.12 32.16 -21.66
N ALA A 638 0.71 31.11 -22.23
CA ALA A 638 1.36 30.01 -21.52
C ALA A 638 2.73 30.30 -20.85
N LYS A 639 3.06 31.57 -20.53
CA LYS A 639 4.31 31.95 -19.85
C LYS A 639 4.14 33.04 -18.78
N MET A 640 3.03 33.05 -18.07
CA MET A 640 2.90 33.80 -16.81
C MET A 640 2.59 32.82 -15.69
N GLU A 641 3.36 32.91 -14.60
CA GLU A 641 3.18 32.13 -13.39
C GLU A 641 1.70 32.09 -12.99
N ARG A 642 1.20 30.88 -12.72
CA ARG A 642 -0.18 30.63 -12.31
C ARG A 642 -0.45 31.29 -10.95
N LYS A 643 -0.73 32.59 -10.94
CA LYS A 643 -1.46 33.21 -9.84
C LYS A 643 -2.89 32.67 -9.93
N PRO A 644 -3.40 31.96 -8.90
CA PRO A 644 -4.79 31.51 -8.91
C PRO A 644 -5.67 32.75 -9.06
N ALA A 645 -6.51 32.77 -10.10
CA ALA A 645 -7.46 33.86 -10.37
C ALA A 645 -8.57 33.95 -9.30
N PHE A 646 -8.58 33.03 -8.34
CA PHE A 646 -9.55 32.96 -7.26
C PHE A 646 -8.92 33.47 -5.96
N LYS A 647 -8.85 34.79 -5.80
CA LYS A 647 -8.66 35.39 -4.47
C LYS A 647 -10.01 35.38 -3.77
N TYR A 648 -10.19 34.49 -2.80
CA TYR A 648 -11.20 34.71 -1.76
C TYR A 648 -10.72 35.90 -0.92
N SER A 649 -11.60 36.86 -0.62
CA SER A 649 -11.25 37.88 0.38
C SER A 649 -11.03 37.18 1.72
N THR A 650 -9.89 37.44 2.36
CA THR A 650 -9.57 36.93 3.70
C THR A 650 -9.96 37.93 4.80
N THR A 651 -10.63 39.03 4.43
CA THR A 651 -11.17 39.99 5.37
C THR A 651 -12.54 39.53 5.86
N VAL A 652 -12.89 39.88 7.09
CA VAL A 652 -14.26 39.72 7.60
C VAL A 652 -15.20 40.46 6.65
N GLU A 653 -16.18 39.76 6.10
CA GLU A 653 -17.17 40.34 5.19
C GLU A 653 -18.44 40.62 5.99
N ASN A 654 -18.54 41.80 6.58
CA ASN A 654 -19.67 42.17 7.46
C ASN A 654 -21.04 42.13 6.76
N ASN A 655 -21.06 42.20 5.43
CA ASN A 655 -22.29 42.14 4.61
C ASN A 655 -22.66 40.71 4.20
N LYS A 656 -21.87 39.68 4.59
CA LYS A 656 -22.14 38.28 4.25
C LYS A 656 -22.26 37.43 5.49
N LEU A 657 -23.27 36.57 5.51
CA LEU A 657 -23.50 35.59 6.56
C LEU A 657 -23.09 34.20 6.10
N PHE A 658 -22.51 33.43 7.01
CA PHE A 658 -22.21 32.01 6.87
C PHE A 658 -23.25 31.21 7.67
N VAL A 659 -23.97 30.33 6.98
CA VAL A 659 -25.04 29.49 7.53
C VAL A 659 -24.53 28.05 7.59
N LYS A 660 -24.59 27.44 8.77
CA LYS A 660 -24.18 26.06 9.05
C LYS A 660 -25.35 25.27 9.61
N GLY A 661 -25.46 23.99 9.26
CA GLY A 661 -26.50 23.10 9.80
C GLY A 661 -27.76 23.00 8.92
N LEU A 662 -27.69 23.43 7.66
CA LEU A 662 -28.79 23.23 6.72
C LEU A 662 -28.95 21.73 6.39
N PRO A 663 -30.17 21.20 6.29
CA PRO A 663 -30.40 19.83 5.81
C PRO A 663 -29.78 19.64 4.41
N VAL A 664 -29.18 18.47 4.18
CA VAL A 664 -28.48 18.15 2.92
C VAL A 664 -29.43 18.11 1.71
N THR A 665 -30.73 18.01 1.97
CA THR A 665 -31.83 18.01 1.00
C THR A 665 -32.25 19.40 0.52
N LYS A 666 -31.92 20.49 1.24
CA LYS A 666 -32.36 21.84 0.88
C LYS A 666 -31.64 22.36 -0.36
N THR A 667 -32.40 22.90 -1.31
CA THR A 667 -31.86 23.48 -2.55
C THR A 667 -31.48 24.95 -2.38
N LYS A 668 -30.83 25.55 -3.39
CA LYS A 668 -30.47 26.97 -3.36
C LYS A 668 -31.73 27.84 -3.22
N GLU A 669 -32.78 27.50 -3.94
CA GLU A 669 -34.03 28.25 -4.03
C GLU A 669 -34.74 28.31 -2.67
N GLU A 670 -34.75 27.22 -1.92
CA GLU A 670 -35.37 27.14 -0.59
C GLU A 670 -34.60 27.95 0.47
N VAL A 671 -33.27 28.00 0.39
CA VAL A 671 -32.45 28.85 1.26
C VAL A 671 -32.64 30.32 0.87
N GLU A 672 -32.82 30.63 -0.41
CA GLU A 672 -33.15 31.99 -0.86
C GLU A 672 -34.50 32.47 -0.31
N GLU A 673 -35.52 31.60 -0.33
CA GLU A 673 -36.82 31.91 0.28
C GLU A 673 -36.73 32.16 1.79
N LEU A 674 -35.88 31.40 2.52
CA LEU A 674 -35.69 31.56 3.96
C LEU A 674 -35.10 32.95 4.32
N PHE A 675 -34.19 33.48 3.51
CA PHE A 675 -33.52 34.76 3.76
C PHE A 675 -34.12 35.95 3.00
N LYS A 676 -35.12 35.72 2.13
CA LYS A 676 -35.84 36.75 1.35
C LYS A 676 -36.51 37.83 2.21
N PRO A 677 -37.17 37.52 3.34
CA PRO A 677 -37.75 38.55 4.23
C PRO A 677 -36.71 39.51 4.82
N HIS A 678 -35.44 39.11 4.81
CA HIS A 678 -34.31 39.88 5.34
C HIS A 678 -33.48 40.59 4.27
N LYS A 679 -33.97 40.67 3.02
CA LYS A 679 -33.32 41.35 1.88
C LYS A 679 -31.97 40.74 1.47
N ALA A 680 -31.88 39.42 1.42
CA ALA A 680 -30.75 38.74 0.79
C ALA A 680 -30.65 39.08 -0.71
N ILE A 681 -29.44 39.34 -1.20
CA ILE A 681 -29.11 39.62 -2.60
C ILE A 681 -28.74 38.34 -3.35
N ASP A 682 -27.90 37.50 -2.73
CA ASP A 682 -27.48 36.23 -3.31
C ASP A 682 -27.29 35.18 -2.22
N VAL A 683 -27.58 33.93 -2.58
CA VAL A 683 -27.42 32.75 -1.74
C VAL A 683 -26.56 31.73 -2.46
N ARG A 684 -25.50 31.30 -1.79
CA ARG A 684 -24.54 30.31 -2.31
C ARG A 684 -24.47 29.10 -1.39
N VAL A 685 -25.10 28.00 -1.79
CA VAL A 685 -24.96 26.70 -1.11
C VAL A 685 -23.64 26.02 -1.51
N ILE A 686 -22.92 25.48 -0.53
CA ILE A 686 -21.65 24.78 -0.74
C ILE A 686 -21.94 23.31 -1.06
N LEU A 687 -21.53 22.88 -2.26
CA LEU A 687 -21.68 21.50 -2.72
C LEU A 687 -20.37 20.69 -2.58
N LYS A 688 -20.48 19.37 -2.44
CA LYS A 688 -19.38 18.40 -2.55
C LYS A 688 -18.98 18.23 -4.02
N LYS A 689 -17.82 17.60 -4.26
CA LYS A 689 -17.37 17.21 -5.62
C LYS A 689 -18.38 16.30 -6.35
N SER A 690 -19.23 15.61 -5.60
CA SER A 690 -20.33 14.77 -6.11
C SER A 690 -21.60 15.55 -6.49
N GLY A 691 -21.69 16.86 -6.21
CA GLY A 691 -22.89 17.68 -6.45
C GLY A 691 -23.86 17.75 -5.26
N GLN A 692 -23.68 16.93 -4.21
CA GLN A 692 -24.54 16.97 -3.01
C GLN A 692 -24.20 18.15 -2.08
N SER A 693 -25.19 18.72 -1.39
CA SER A 693 -25.00 19.81 -0.42
C SER A 693 -24.12 19.39 0.76
N LYS A 694 -23.31 20.32 1.28
CA LYS A 694 -22.57 20.15 2.55
C LYS A 694 -23.35 20.66 3.77
N GLY A 695 -24.59 21.13 3.58
CA GLY A 695 -25.36 21.76 4.66
C GLY A 695 -24.80 23.11 5.11
N LEU A 696 -24.06 23.78 4.21
CA LEU A 696 -23.44 25.08 4.44
C LEU A 696 -23.83 26.05 3.32
N ALA A 697 -24.11 27.30 3.66
CA ALA A 697 -24.41 28.35 2.69
C ALA A 697 -23.77 29.70 3.07
N TYR A 698 -23.53 30.54 2.06
CA TYR A 698 -23.24 31.96 2.25
C TYR A 698 -24.41 32.80 1.75
N VAL A 699 -24.82 33.80 2.52
CA VAL A 699 -25.91 34.72 2.18
C VAL A 699 -25.34 36.13 2.14
N GLU A 700 -25.46 36.81 1.00
CA GLU A 700 -24.97 38.17 0.78
C GLU A 700 -26.09 39.19 0.91
N PHE A 701 -25.83 40.30 1.59
CA PHE A 701 -26.78 41.39 1.82
C PHE A 701 -26.26 42.71 1.25
N ALA A 702 -27.18 43.63 0.94
CA ALA A 702 -26.83 44.96 0.44
C ALA A 702 -25.97 45.77 1.41
N ASN A 703 -26.31 45.70 2.71
CA ASN A 703 -25.72 46.50 3.76
C ASN A 703 -25.45 45.67 5.02
N GLU A 704 -24.45 46.08 5.80
CA GLU A 704 -24.10 45.45 7.08
C GLU A 704 -25.29 45.43 8.07
N ALA A 705 -26.10 46.50 8.07
CA ALA A 705 -27.27 46.59 8.94
C ALA A 705 -28.33 45.51 8.65
N ASP A 706 -28.53 45.17 7.36
CA ASP A 706 -29.47 44.12 6.95
C ASP A 706 -28.91 42.73 7.33
N ALA A 707 -27.60 42.52 7.16
CA ALA A 707 -26.92 41.29 7.59
C ALA A 707 -26.97 41.07 9.12
N GLN A 708 -26.75 42.11 9.94
CA GLN A 708 -26.88 42.00 11.39
C GLN A 708 -28.33 41.74 11.84
N LYS A 709 -29.32 42.30 11.14
CA LYS A 709 -30.73 42.06 11.41
C LYS A 709 -31.13 40.62 11.06
N ALA A 710 -30.65 40.11 9.93
CA ALA A 710 -30.84 38.71 9.53
C ALA A 710 -30.19 37.77 10.56
N LEU A 711 -28.92 38.01 10.92
CA LEU A 711 -28.17 37.23 11.91
C LEU A 711 -28.95 37.03 13.21
N LYS A 712 -29.45 38.12 13.81
CA LYS A 712 -30.21 38.07 15.07
C LYS A 712 -31.55 37.33 14.97
N ALA A 713 -32.13 37.28 13.78
CA ALA A 713 -33.44 36.66 13.55
C ALA A 713 -33.34 35.17 13.17
N THR A 714 -32.25 34.77 12.52
CA THR A 714 -32.12 33.43 11.90
C THR A 714 -31.15 32.50 12.61
N ASP A 715 -30.27 32.99 13.48
CA ASP A 715 -29.37 32.14 14.29
C ASP A 715 -30.17 31.36 15.34
N GLY A 716 -30.04 30.02 15.36
CA GLY A 716 -30.81 29.12 16.23
C GLY A 716 -32.20 28.75 15.70
N MET A 717 -32.54 29.11 14.46
CA MET A 717 -33.83 28.74 13.86
C MET A 717 -33.84 27.24 13.50
N LYS A 718 -34.96 26.55 13.79
CA LYS A 718 -35.16 25.17 13.34
C LYS A 718 -35.70 25.15 11.91
N VAL A 719 -34.91 24.57 11.01
CA VAL A 719 -35.31 24.27 9.64
C VAL A 719 -35.45 22.76 9.54
N ASP A 720 -36.70 22.30 9.44
CA ASP A 720 -37.08 20.89 9.62
C ASP A 720 -36.60 20.37 11.00
N ASP A 721 -35.85 19.26 11.05
CA ASP A 721 -35.27 18.69 12.28
C ASP A 721 -33.87 19.25 12.64
N HIS A 722 -33.36 20.23 11.89
CA HIS A 722 -32.01 20.76 12.06
C HIS A 722 -32.03 22.20 12.55
N GLU A 723 -31.22 22.51 13.57
CA GLU A 723 -31.00 23.86 14.05
C GLU A 723 -29.88 24.52 13.23
N ILE A 724 -30.17 25.66 12.60
CA ILE A 724 -29.19 26.39 11.81
C ILE A 724 -28.41 27.37 12.68
N SER A 725 -27.10 27.43 12.47
CA SER A 725 -26.24 28.46 13.05
C SER A 725 -25.84 29.45 11.97
N VAL A 726 -26.05 30.73 12.23
CA VAL A 726 -25.73 31.84 11.33
C VAL A 726 -24.67 32.69 11.98
N ALA A 727 -23.58 32.99 11.28
CA ALA A 727 -22.49 33.83 11.77
C ALA A 727 -22.03 34.81 10.68
N ILE A 728 -21.40 35.93 11.06
CA ILE A 728 -20.75 36.82 10.08
C ILE A 728 -19.62 36.04 9.39
N SER A 729 -19.53 36.16 8.07
CA SER A 729 -18.52 35.48 7.26
C SER A 729 -17.12 35.96 7.64
N ALA A 730 -16.42 35.10 8.39
CA ALA A 730 -15.01 35.26 8.75
C ALA A 730 -14.21 34.07 8.20
N PRO A 731 -13.84 34.08 6.91
CA PRO A 731 -13.04 33.01 6.33
C PRO A 731 -11.70 32.92 7.08
N PRO A 732 -11.23 31.71 7.46
CA PRO A 732 -9.99 31.56 8.19
C PRO A 732 -8.82 32.17 7.38
N PRO A 733 -7.97 33.01 8.00
CA PRO A 733 -6.86 33.63 7.28
C PRO A 733 -5.92 32.56 6.75
N LYS A 734 -5.51 32.72 5.49
CA LYS A 734 -4.50 31.85 4.87
C LYS A 734 -3.19 32.06 5.64
N LYS A 735 -2.66 31.02 6.29
CA LYS A 735 -1.36 31.10 7.00
C LYS A 735 -0.28 31.62 6.04
N GLU A 736 0.18 32.84 6.26
CA GLU A 736 1.40 33.37 5.64
C GLU A 736 2.61 32.68 6.28
N LYS A 737 3.54 32.18 5.47
CA LYS A 737 4.85 31.75 5.97
C LYS A 737 5.63 33.00 6.39
N LYS A 738 5.84 33.18 7.70
CA LYS A 738 6.86 34.11 8.22
C LYS A 738 8.06 33.34 8.79
N PRO A 739 9.27 33.91 8.72
CA PRO A 739 10.50 33.30 9.22
C PRO A 739 10.50 33.31 10.75
N GLU A 740 10.88 32.21 11.39
CA GLU A 740 10.72 32.00 12.83
C GLU A 740 11.98 31.44 13.48
N VAL A 741 12.52 32.14 14.49
CA VAL A 741 13.31 31.66 15.65
C VAL A 741 13.21 32.74 16.76
N PRO A 742 13.14 32.45 18.08
CA PRO A 742 12.57 31.31 18.83
C PRO A 742 11.63 31.67 20.03
N GLU A 743 10.62 30.81 20.30
CA GLU A 743 10.11 30.22 21.58
C GLU A 743 9.92 31.03 22.91
N PRO A 744 9.05 30.62 23.90
CA PRO A 744 8.60 29.23 24.18
C PRO A 744 7.14 28.95 24.65
N SER A 745 6.85 27.63 24.69
CA SER A 745 5.90 26.89 25.58
C SER A 745 4.40 26.88 25.19
N ARG A 746 3.73 25.73 25.01
CA ARG A 746 3.80 24.49 25.80
C ARG A 746 3.75 23.24 24.93
N HIS A 747 4.76 22.40 25.11
CA HIS A 747 4.66 20.97 24.86
C HIS A 747 3.56 20.41 25.77
N ALA A 748 2.61 19.67 25.20
CA ALA A 748 2.00 18.60 25.96
C ALA A 748 3.17 17.71 26.41
N ARG A 749 3.41 17.67 27.72
CA ARG A 749 4.40 16.78 28.32
C ARG A 749 4.07 15.34 27.89
N SER A 750 4.70 14.84 26.84
CA SER A 750 5.00 13.41 26.74
C SER A 750 6.36 13.16 27.39
N ARG A 751 6.49 13.60 28.65
CA ARG A 751 7.24 12.78 29.59
C ARG A 751 6.34 11.58 29.86
N LEU A 752 6.41 10.58 28.99
CA LEU A 752 6.48 9.23 29.54
C LEU A 752 7.83 9.21 30.25
N GLN A 753 7.88 9.75 31.47
CA GLN A 753 8.82 9.22 32.44
C GLN A 753 8.38 7.77 32.54
N VAL A 754 9.11 6.88 31.88
CA VAL A 754 8.99 5.46 32.14
C VAL A 754 9.46 5.31 33.58
N PRO A 755 8.55 5.11 34.54
CA PRO A 755 8.98 4.96 35.92
C PRO A 755 9.79 3.66 35.94
N LEU A 756 10.95 3.66 36.59
CA LEU A 756 11.73 2.45 36.91
C LEU A 756 10.95 1.45 37.81
N ILE A 757 9.68 1.74 38.08
CA ILE A 757 8.71 0.88 38.74
C ILE A 757 7.86 0.23 37.64
N PRO A 758 7.94 -1.10 37.45
CA PRO A 758 7.06 -1.86 36.56
C PRO A 758 5.60 -1.40 36.70
N ARG A 759 4.88 -1.21 35.60
CA ARG A 759 3.44 -0.84 35.64
C ARG A 759 2.60 -1.83 36.44
N SER A 760 3.05 -3.09 36.56
CA SER A 760 2.46 -4.12 37.42
C SER A 760 2.50 -3.81 38.92
N LEU A 761 3.35 -2.87 39.36
CA LEU A 761 3.48 -2.42 40.75
C LEU A 761 2.82 -1.06 41.02
N GLN A 762 2.19 -0.44 40.02
CA GLN A 762 1.50 0.84 40.17
C GLN A 762 0.03 0.63 40.57
N VAL A 763 -0.22 0.52 41.88
CA VAL A 763 -1.58 0.54 42.42
C VAL A 763 -2.17 1.95 42.22
N LYS A 764 -3.23 2.08 41.41
CA LYS A 764 -4.00 3.32 41.29
C LYS A 764 -4.74 3.58 42.61
N SER A 765 -4.39 4.65 43.31
CA SER A 765 -5.17 5.14 44.44
C SER A 765 -6.45 5.83 43.94
N ALA A 766 -7.52 5.06 43.81
CA ALA A 766 -8.86 5.61 43.71
C ALA A 766 -9.22 6.26 45.06
N THR A 767 -9.53 7.56 45.03
CA THR A 767 -10.04 8.30 46.17
C THR A 767 -11.55 8.12 46.21
N GLU A 768 -12.04 7.22 47.06
CA GLU A 768 -13.46 7.19 47.45
C GLU A 768 -13.60 7.26 48.98
N LYS A 769 -14.55 8.10 49.39
CA LYS A 769 -14.88 8.42 50.78
C LYS A 769 -15.72 7.31 51.40
N SER A 770 -15.20 6.79 52.51
CA SER A 770 -15.87 6.33 53.74
C SER A 770 -17.23 5.60 53.67
N GLY A 771 -17.24 4.37 54.19
CA GLY A 771 -18.42 3.66 54.69
C GLY A 771 -18.03 2.36 55.41
N SER A 772 -17.77 2.48 56.71
CA SER A 772 -17.38 1.44 57.69
C SER A 772 -18.23 0.15 57.66
N THR A 773 -17.60 -1.04 57.74
CA THR A 773 -17.70 -1.97 58.92
C THR A 773 -16.78 -3.21 58.83
N ASN A 774 -16.11 -3.44 59.97
CA ASN A 774 -15.27 -4.54 60.50
C ASN A 774 -15.20 -5.95 59.86
N GLY A 775 -13.97 -6.48 59.80
CA GLY A 775 -13.63 -7.91 59.83
C GLY A 775 -12.11 -8.15 59.82
N ASN A 776 -11.56 -8.68 60.93
CA ASN A 776 -10.13 -8.86 61.21
C ASN A 776 -9.38 -9.81 60.25
N ALA A 777 -8.24 -9.37 59.71
CA ALA A 777 -7.07 -10.22 59.45
C ALA A 777 -5.79 -9.36 59.51
N ALA A 778 -4.82 -9.78 60.32
CA ALA A 778 -3.62 -9.03 60.63
C ALA A 778 -2.67 -8.89 59.42
N VAL A 779 -2.40 -7.65 59.00
CA VAL A 779 -1.34 -7.29 58.05
C VAL A 779 -0.50 -6.17 58.66
N SER A 780 0.80 -6.39 58.76
CA SER A 780 1.77 -5.43 59.27
C SER A 780 1.92 -4.24 58.31
N THR A 781 1.46 -3.08 58.75
CA THR A 781 1.64 -1.80 58.07
C THR A 781 3.08 -1.29 58.25
N ALA A 782 3.95 -1.58 57.29
CA ALA A 782 5.25 -0.91 57.17
C ALA A 782 5.11 0.38 56.33
N ALA A 783 5.60 1.49 56.89
CA ALA A 783 5.65 2.80 56.25
C ALA A 783 6.40 2.78 54.90
N PRO A 784 6.13 3.74 53.99
CA PRO A 784 6.80 3.82 52.68
C PRO A 784 8.32 3.94 52.88
N LYS A 785 9.04 2.97 52.34
CA LYS A 785 10.49 2.83 52.48
C LYS A 785 11.23 3.95 51.77
N SER A 786 12.25 4.47 52.45
CA SER A 786 13.08 5.59 51.98
C SER A 786 14.09 5.14 50.93
N ASN A 787 14.71 6.08 50.21
CA ASN A 787 15.79 5.79 49.26
C ASN A 787 16.98 5.04 49.90
N ALA A 788 17.17 5.15 51.23
CA ALA A 788 18.18 4.38 51.96
C ALA A 788 17.81 2.89 52.11
N ASP A 789 16.52 2.56 52.16
CA ASP A 789 16.03 1.18 52.25
C ASP A 789 16.18 0.44 50.92
N PHE A 790 16.02 1.15 49.78
CA PHE A 790 16.31 0.62 48.45
C PHE A 790 17.80 0.32 48.26
N ARG A 791 18.69 1.17 48.80
CA ARG A 791 20.14 0.95 48.78
C ARG A 791 20.55 -0.34 49.49
N ASN A 792 19.88 -0.68 50.59
CA ASN A 792 20.16 -1.90 51.34
C ASN A 792 19.60 -3.17 50.68
N MET A 793 18.58 -3.03 49.84
CA MET A 793 17.96 -4.15 49.13
C MET A 793 18.83 -4.60 47.93
N LEU A 794 19.52 -3.67 47.27
CA LEU A 794 20.48 -3.94 46.18
C LEU A 794 21.82 -4.55 46.65
N LEU A 795 22.10 -4.53 47.95
CA LEU A 795 23.33 -5.06 48.53
C LEU A 795 23.24 -6.54 48.95
N LYS A 796 22.07 -7.17 48.80
CA LYS A 796 21.93 -8.62 49.02
C LYS A 796 22.08 -9.33 47.67
N LYS A 797 23.24 -9.97 47.51
CA LYS A 797 23.66 -10.81 46.37
C LYS A 797 22.67 -11.92 46.05
#